data_AF-A0A4U8UA27-F1
#
_entry.id   AF-A0A4U8UA27-F1
#
_cell.length_a   1.000
_cell.length_b   1.000
_cell.length_c   1.000
_cell.angle_alpha   90.00
_cell.angle_beta   90.00
_cell.angle_gamma   90.00
#
_symmetry.space_group_name_H-M   'P 1'
#
loop_
_entity.id
_entity.type
_entity.pdbx_description
1 polymer ?
#
loop_
_entity_poly.entity_id
_entity_poly.type
_entity_poly.pdbx_seq_one_letter_code
_entity_poly.pdbx_strand_id
1 'polypeptide(L)'
;MSGKNWGMKLKGKAFILSGILLKRVQTKHLYASVFGTTLLLCNVGYGKEQRLGAGGQRSWTAACDWFWCHLGGGATSDTLHIANGNQSGSFTFTSIDLRTNNFGGSVDLNIKSEKPWEGKITIHDIYTSHTGVVGFNGNVNINVDTKIGGLAHNNKGGGTRLNVVVGADNGAYKKNLHIDRVSFNQNGLAGSQGVINLYANNINIGKAAGRLSQVLNVNADGSIVADDVYFDGIGGVGGFAVIPKSEIKFNAKEGGFISQSIKGMGHSNIFVNTKKDIVVGNVGFAVDICITQACAGWIELNSKEGDVIVKSVTGGTANESGIGSFNTLQIKGNNFYAGKVEAISLVTSLNNSYLDLTGVKNTTFIDDLQFRNGTLKAKNFHFNNFTVWKANANRVGFEHPTDGSAYTTVSENIGKSFINNLSMEIGTSHTADSAALWFKGGGDILNINFVAARPTSYINFGDIKQVNINELSAMEADIYMKTGIFNTITNKKGQTIITNGASKIVANALNVNELLHIKDSSKHSGVMNIELNGNEEVKQDFDKYLKVSADSKDLKNMSADEIKKLIESSKSQNNNTSGTNTADYQNASGTYVTTSDGKHYLILPDIMTNENITNNKIQAANGGNILIEQTTLTKGALNNYGKILLDAGFVGGDKPTLYLKGNLNNYNAIDIGANGTISVSGTFNNQGRLIFRIQSDPSNATTEVKNGSMIISGNTTFDISPGTAGAFQADIADAATLANLGNSSNNGKQYNLVTVNNGGSINYTYTYGDYTTTFSKNNGSASISTTHKDGNSGCKNNNCQTNTSNGGTQQETDFTTNGKDNPWDMDKAQTDSNGNVVENG
;
A
#
# COMPACT_ATOMS: atom_id res chain seq x y z
N MET A 1 4.70 47.53 14.10
CA MET A 1 5.82 48.48 14.30
C MET A 1 7.09 47.74 13.93
N SER A 2 8.04 48.15 13.10
CA SER A 2 8.28 49.20 12.09
C SER A 2 9.21 48.50 11.06
N GLY A 3 9.33 48.79 9.76
CA GLY A 3 9.16 50.03 9.01
C GLY A 3 10.45 50.31 8.21
N LYS A 4 10.47 49.90 6.93
CA LYS A 4 11.20 50.44 5.76
C LYS A 4 12.71 50.79 5.89
N ASN A 5 13.53 50.18 5.01
CA ASN A 5 14.19 50.95 3.96
C ASN A 5 14.65 50.09 2.77
N TRP A 6 14.20 50.50 1.58
CA TRP A 6 14.73 50.14 0.29
C TRP A 6 16.10 50.81 0.08
N GLY A 7 17.00 50.11 -0.61
CA GLY A 7 18.30 50.65 -1.01
C GLY A 7 18.92 49.86 -2.15
N MET A 8 18.49 50.18 -3.38
CA MET A 8 19.23 49.85 -4.60
C MET A 8 20.70 50.30 -4.48
N LYS A 9 21.64 49.40 -4.76
CA LYS A 9 22.94 49.76 -5.35
C LYS A 9 23.31 48.76 -6.44
N LEU A 10 22.81 49.05 -7.63
CA LEU A 10 23.47 48.78 -8.90
C LEU A 10 24.89 49.36 -8.87
N LYS A 11 25.91 48.49 -8.90
CA LYS A 11 27.22 48.70 -9.56
C LYS A 11 27.65 47.30 -10.03
N GLY A 12 27.66 46.94 -11.31
CA GLY A 12 27.98 47.75 -12.47
C GLY A 12 29.48 47.70 -12.72
N LYS A 13 29.90 46.64 -13.41
CA LYS A 13 31.01 46.55 -14.38
C LYS A 13 32.43 46.95 -13.93
N ALA A 14 33.32 45.96 -14.00
CA ALA A 14 34.56 45.94 -14.80
C ALA A 14 35.72 45.23 -14.06
N PHE A 15 36.52 44.48 -14.83
CA PHE A 15 37.76 43.76 -14.47
C PHE A 15 37.53 42.51 -13.57
N ILE A 16 37.77 41.27 -14.00
CA ILE A 16 38.90 40.74 -14.79
C ILE A 16 38.35 39.91 -15.95
N LEU A 17 38.11 40.59 -17.06
CA LEU A 17 37.78 40.03 -18.37
C LEU A 17 38.92 40.33 -19.36
N SER A 18 40.17 40.33 -18.86
CA SER A 18 41.38 40.68 -19.62
C SER A 18 42.41 39.54 -19.76
N GLY A 19 42.18 38.36 -19.18
CA GLY A 19 43.02 37.16 -19.43
C GLY A 19 42.46 36.19 -20.47
N ILE A 20 41.13 36.16 -20.64
CA ILE A 20 40.44 35.18 -21.49
C ILE A 20 39.98 35.79 -22.83
N LEU A 21 39.83 37.13 -22.91
CA LEU A 21 39.44 37.82 -24.14
C LEU A 21 40.63 38.22 -25.03
N LEU A 22 41.87 38.22 -24.50
CA LEU A 22 43.08 38.35 -25.32
C LEU A 22 43.55 37.04 -25.98
N LYS A 23 43.01 35.88 -25.60
CA LYS A 23 43.15 34.63 -26.39
C LYS A 23 42.08 34.44 -27.47
N ARG A 24 41.11 35.36 -27.56
CA ARG A 24 39.98 35.32 -28.52
C ARG A 24 40.05 36.36 -29.65
N VAL A 25 41.11 37.19 -29.71
CA VAL A 25 41.29 38.18 -30.80
C VAL A 25 42.52 37.91 -31.69
N GLN A 26 43.45 37.02 -31.31
CA GLN A 26 44.50 36.55 -32.23
C GLN A 26 44.21 35.20 -32.91
N THR A 27 43.12 34.51 -32.57
CA THR A 27 42.70 33.28 -33.26
C THR A 27 41.75 33.53 -34.42
N LYS A 28 41.27 34.76 -34.67
CA LYS A 28 40.36 35.04 -35.79
C LYS A 28 41.01 35.10 -37.18
N HIS A 29 42.34 35.02 -37.27
CA HIS A 29 43.04 34.93 -38.57
C HIS A 29 43.76 33.59 -38.82
N LEU A 30 43.62 32.60 -37.93
CA LEU A 30 44.06 31.22 -38.21
C LEU A 30 42.89 30.28 -38.56
N TYR A 31 41.65 30.64 -38.18
CA TYR A 31 40.45 29.85 -38.52
C TYR A 31 39.86 30.15 -39.91
N ALA A 32 40.39 31.13 -40.65
CA ALA A 32 39.99 31.39 -42.04
C ALA A 32 40.89 30.71 -43.08
N SER A 33 42.05 30.16 -42.69
CA SER A 33 42.94 29.41 -43.57
C SER A 33 42.92 27.89 -43.37
N VAL A 34 42.28 27.38 -42.31
CA VAL A 34 42.09 25.92 -42.08
C VAL A 34 40.79 25.39 -42.70
N PHE A 35 39.84 26.26 -43.08
CA PHE A 35 38.66 25.87 -43.87
C PHE A 35 38.90 25.92 -45.39
N GLY A 36 40.09 26.37 -45.83
CA GLY A 36 40.49 26.46 -47.25
C GLY A 36 41.26 25.24 -47.77
N THR A 37 41.57 24.25 -46.92
CA THR A 37 42.24 23.01 -47.31
C THR A 37 41.35 21.81 -47.05
N THR A 38 40.55 21.47 -48.05
CA THR A 38 40.08 20.11 -48.36
C THR A 38 41.27 19.21 -48.81
N LEU A 39 42.44 19.34 -48.18
CA LEU A 39 43.69 18.63 -48.47
C LEU A 39 44.33 18.26 -47.12
N LEU A 40 44.58 17.03 -46.70
CA LEU A 40 44.40 15.69 -47.26
C LEU A 40 43.88 14.82 -46.09
N LEU A 41 42.56 14.69 -45.94
CA LEU A 41 42.05 13.58 -45.12
C LEU A 41 42.25 12.32 -45.95
N CYS A 42 42.98 11.34 -45.41
CA CYS A 42 43.03 10.02 -46.02
C CYS A 42 41.67 9.36 -45.80
N ASN A 43 40.81 9.52 -46.79
CA ASN A 43 39.53 8.83 -46.86
C ASN A 43 39.80 7.36 -47.17
N VAL A 44 39.55 6.48 -46.20
CA VAL A 44 39.56 5.03 -46.46
C VAL A 44 38.15 4.66 -46.92
N GLY A 45 38.01 4.35 -48.21
CA GLY A 45 36.78 3.87 -48.80
C GLY A 45 36.67 2.35 -48.70
N TYR A 46 35.47 1.87 -48.38
CA TYR A 46 35.09 0.47 -48.34
C TYR A 46 33.88 0.31 -49.29
N GLY A 47 34.05 -0.48 -50.33
CA GLY A 47 33.11 -0.62 -51.45
C GLY A 47 33.26 -1.96 -52.13
N LYS A 48 33.59 -3.01 -51.37
CA LYS A 48 33.89 -4.33 -51.91
C LYS A 48 32.63 -5.19 -51.88
N GLU A 49 32.25 -5.69 -53.04
CA GLU A 49 31.36 -6.85 -53.16
C GLU A 49 32.21 -8.12 -53.15
N GLN A 50 31.98 -9.03 -52.21
CA GLN A 50 32.74 -10.29 -52.10
C GLN A 50 31.79 -11.48 -52.00
N ARG A 51 32.14 -12.58 -52.65
CA ARG A 51 31.46 -13.88 -52.50
C ARG A 51 32.25 -14.76 -51.54
N LEU A 52 31.59 -15.29 -50.51
CA LEU A 52 32.17 -16.18 -49.50
C LEU A 52 31.47 -17.54 -49.56
N GLY A 53 32.24 -18.61 -49.47
CA GLY A 53 31.71 -19.97 -49.48
C GLY A 53 30.95 -20.33 -48.20
N ALA A 54 29.71 -20.80 -48.31
CA ALA A 54 28.91 -21.36 -47.23
C ALA A 54 29.63 -22.51 -46.51
N GLY A 55 29.52 -22.55 -45.19
CA GLY A 55 30.28 -23.42 -44.29
C GLY A 55 31.68 -22.90 -43.96
N GLY A 56 32.10 -21.75 -44.51
CA GLY A 56 33.39 -21.13 -44.25
C GLY A 56 33.45 -20.31 -42.96
N GLN A 57 34.67 -19.89 -42.63
CA GLN A 57 34.99 -19.07 -41.46
C GLN A 57 35.97 -17.95 -41.80
N ARG A 58 35.71 -16.70 -41.37
CA ARG A 58 36.61 -15.54 -41.62
C ARG A 58 36.37 -14.37 -40.65
N SER A 59 37.36 -13.52 -40.40
CA SER A 59 37.13 -12.21 -39.79
C SER A 59 36.87 -11.12 -40.84
N TRP A 60 36.11 -10.09 -40.46
CA TRP A 60 35.96 -8.86 -41.23
C TRP A 60 36.34 -7.65 -40.37
N THR A 61 37.05 -6.70 -40.95
CA THR A 61 37.54 -5.52 -40.22
C THR A 61 37.45 -4.29 -41.11
N ALA A 62 36.79 -3.25 -40.61
CA ALA A 62 36.90 -1.89 -41.11
C ALA A 62 37.50 -1.03 -39.98
N ALA A 63 38.79 -0.75 -40.12
CA ALA A 63 39.53 0.05 -39.15
C ALA A 63 40.16 1.25 -39.85
N CYS A 64 40.24 2.38 -39.13
CA CYS A 64 41.22 3.39 -39.45
C CYS A 64 41.93 3.94 -38.23
N ASP A 65 43.21 3.58 -38.13
CA ASP A 65 44.02 3.84 -36.95
C ASP A 65 44.87 5.12 -37.07
N TRP A 66 44.94 5.74 -38.25
CA TRP A 66 45.80 6.90 -38.51
C TRP A 66 45.15 8.23 -38.11
N PHE A 67 45.98 9.16 -37.62
CA PHE A 67 45.54 10.41 -36.98
C PHE A 67 44.70 11.33 -37.89
N TRP A 68 44.94 11.33 -39.20
CA TRP A 68 44.23 12.16 -40.19
C TRP A 68 43.20 11.38 -41.02
N CYS A 69 42.79 10.21 -40.54
CA CYS A 69 41.90 9.35 -41.30
C CYS A 69 40.41 9.55 -40.96
N HIS A 70 39.59 9.52 -42.01
CA HIS A 70 38.14 9.57 -41.94
C HIS A 70 37.54 8.36 -42.67
N LEU A 71 36.58 7.67 -42.04
CA LEU A 71 35.81 6.58 -42.66
C LEU A 71 34.59 7.17 -43.40
N GLY A 72 34.80 7.72 -44.60
CA GLY A 72 33.71 8.42 -45.31
C GLY A 72 34.01 8.89 -46.75
N GLY A 73 34.94 8.23 -47.44
CA GLY A 73 35.13 8.45 -48.89
C GLY A 73 34.02 7.80 -49.74
N GLY A 74 34.04 8.02 -51.06
CA GLY A 74 32.95 7.73 -52.03
C GLY A 74 32.37 6.31 -52.11
N ALA A 75 32.84 5.35 -51.30
CA ALA A 75 32.12 4.14 -50.97
C ALA A 75 32.32 3.83 -49.46
N THR A 76 31.22 3.70 -48.71
CA THR A 76 31.22 3.39 -47.26
C THR A 76 30.48 2.08 -46.94
N SER A 77 30.22 1.24 -47.96
CA SER A 77 29.40 0.04 -47.83
C SER A 77 30.06 -1.19 -48.47
N ASP A 78 30.35 -2.21 -47.67
CA ASP A 78 30.76 -3.53 -48.12
C ASP A 78 29.55 -4.47 -48.21
N THR A 79 29.51 -5.33 -49.24
CA THR A 79 28.48 -6.38 -49.35
C THR A 79 29.13 -7.76 -49.48
N LEU A 80 28.82 -8.67 -48.56
CA LEU A 80 29.30 -10.04 -48.53
C LEU A 80 28.16 -11.00 -48.92
N HIS A 81 28.27 -11.60 -50.09
CA HIS A 81 27.36 -12.64 -50.58
C HIS A 81 27.81 -14.01 -50.09
N ILE A 82 26.99 -14.70 -49.30
CA ILE A 82 27.28 -16.08 -48.88
C ILE A 82 26.68 -17.02 -49.92
N ALA A 83 27.55 -17.52 -50.80
CA ALA A 83 27.23 -18.21 -52.04
C ALA A 83 28.31 -19.24 -52.35
N ASN A 84 27.94 -20.41 -52.90
CA ASN A 84 28.83 -21.56 -53.18
C ASN A 84 29.44 -22.21 -51.92
N GLY A 85 29.91 -23.45 -51.97
CA GLY A 85 30.38 -24.20 -50.79
C GLY A 85 29.45 -25.36 -50.41
N ASN A 86 29.15 -25.55 -49.12
CA ASN A 86 28.29 -26.66 -48.66
C ASN A 86 26.78 -26.44 -48.91
N GLN A 87 26.41 -25.38 -49.63
CA GLN A 87 25.02 -25.00 -49.95
C GLN A 87 24.10 -24.77 -48.74
N SER A 88 24.62 -24.66 -47.52
CA SER A 88 23.77 -24.38 -46.34
C SER A 88 23.31 -22.93 -46.26
N GLY A 89 23.96 -22.02 -46.99
CA GLY A 89 23.77 -20.57 -46.82
C GLY A 89 24.28 -20.03 -45.47
N SER A 90 24.96 -20.86 -44.68
CA SER A 90 25.50 -20.49 -43.36
C SER A 90 26.96 -20.07 -43.43
N PHE A 91 27.38 -19.17 -42.55
CA PHE A 91 28.78 -18.72 -42.46
C PHE A 91 29.14 -18.30 -41.03
N THR A 92 30.39 -18.51 -40.65
CA THR A 92 30.91 -18.12 -39.32
C THR A 92 31.90 -16.97 -39.43
N PHE A 93 31.64 -15.87 -38.74
CA PHE A 93 32.61 -14.80 -38.55
C PHE A 93 33.31 -14.96 -37.21
N THR A 94 34.64 -15.05 -37.23
CA THR A 94 35.45 -15.06 -36.01
C THR A 94 35.45 -13.71 -35.31
N SER A 95 35.39 -12.61 -36.08
CA SER A 95 35.17 -11.27 -35.55
C SER A 95 34.63 -10.34 -36.64
N ILE A 96 33.89 -9.32 -36.23
CA ILE A 96 33.54 -8.13 -37.02
C ILE A 96 34.02 -6.91 -36.24
N ASP A 97 35.05 -6.25 -36.76
CA ASP A 97 35.74 -5.15 -36.07
C ASP A 97 35.53 -3.82 -36.80
N LEU A 98 34.95 -2.83 -36.13
CA LEU A 98 34.62 -1.50 -36.63
C LEU A 98 35.32 -0.44 -35.78
N ARG A 99 36.41 0.18 -36.27
CA ARG A 99 37.29 1.02 -35.42
C ARG A 99 37.72 2.32 -36.10
N THR A 100 37.72 3.44 -35.36
CA THR A 100 38.26 4.73 -35.84
C THR A 100 38.81 5.61 -34.73
N ASN A 101 39.99 6.22 -34.95
CA ASN A 101 40.71 6.93 -33.90
C ASN A 101 40.55 8.46 -33.88
N ASN A 102 39.92 9.12 -34.87
CA ASN A 102 39.85 10.61 -34.89
C ASN A 102 38.64 11.26 -35.58
N PHE A 103 38.54 11.24 -36.91
CA PHE A 103 37.61 12.12 -37.66
C PHE A 103 36.22 11.51 -37.94
N GLY A 104 35.82 10.48 -37.20
CA GLY A 104 34.47 9.92 -37.31
C GLY A 104 34.21 9.21 -38.66
N GLY A 105 32.94 9.07 -39.01
CA GLY A 105 32.52 8.49 -40.29
C GLY A 105 31.32 7.54 -40.23
N SER A 106 30.96 6.95 -41.36
CA SER A 106 29.93 5.92 -41.47
C SER A 106 30.48 4.68 -42.19
N VAL A 107 30.18 3.49 -41.69
CA VAL A 107 30.53 2.21 -42.33
C VAL A 107 29.33 1.29 -42.33
N ASP A 108 29.01 0.72 -43.49
CA ASP A 108 27.94 -0.24 -43.69
C ASP A 108 28.52 -1.60 -44.11
N LEU A 109 28.11 -2.66 -43.42
CA LEU A 109 28.39 -4.04 -43.78
C LEU A 109 27.08 -4.77 -44.07
N ASN A 110 26.89 -5.21 -45.31
CA ASN A 110 25.72 -5.98 -45.73
C ASN A 110 26.10 -7.45 -45.92
N ILE A 111 25.60 -8.35 -45.08
CA ILE A 111 25.80 -9.80 -45.19
C ILE A 111 24.53 -10.41 -45.80
N LYS A 112 24.64 -10.90 -47.03
CA LYS A 112 23.53 -11.47 -47.80
C LYS A 112 23.76 -12.95 -48.06
N SER A 113 23.04 -13.82 -47.36
CA SER A 113 22.94 -15.22 -47.76
C SER A 113 22.02 -15.36 -48.96
N GLU A 114 22.44 -16.15 -49.95
CA GLU A 114 21.61 -16.52 -51.09
C GLU A 114 20.50 -17.52 -50.72
N LYS A 115 20.59 -18.15 -49.55
CA LYS A 115 19.58 -19.08 -49.01
C LYS A 115 19.03 -18.56 -47.66
N PRO A 116 18.25 -17.48 -47.67
CA PRO A 116 17.92 -16.79 -46.42
C PRO A 116 16.97 -17.53 -45.48
N TRP A 117 16.33 -18.60 -45.97
CA TRP A 117 15.39 -19.43 -45.21
C TRP A 117 16.05 -20.64 -44.55
N GLU A 118 17.23 -21.05 -45.02
CA GLU A 118 17.98 -22.22 -44.52
C GLU A 118 19.27 -21.82 -43.81
N GLY A 119 19.90 -20.73 -44.25
CA GLY A 119 21.19 -20.28 -43.75
C GLY A 119 21.14 -19.59 -42.40
N LYS A 120 22.23 -19.70 -41.65
CA LYS A 120 22.46 -19.00 -40.38
C LYS A 120 23.82 -18.30 -40.39
N ILE A 121 23.86 -17.07 -39.90
CA ILE A 121 25.12 -16.37 -39.64
C ILE A 121 25.47 -16.53 -38.17
N THR A 122 26.69 -16.99 -37.90
CA THR A 122 27.26 -16.97 -36.55
C THR A 122 28.41 -15.99 -36.51
N ILE A 123 28.41 -15.06 -35.57
CA ILE A 123 29.49 -14.10 -35.36
C ILE A 123 29.98 -14.32 -33.94
N HIS A 124 31.24 -14.67 -33.73
CA HIS A 124 31.74 -14.86 -32.38
C HIS A 124 31.77 -13.53 -31.63
N ASP A 125 32.35 -12.48 -32.23
CA ASP A 125 32.40 -11.16 -31.61
C ASP A 125 32.16 -10.03 -32.64
N ILE A 126 31.37 -9.04 -32.23
CA ILE A 126 31.33 -7.71 -32.86
C ILE A 126 31.99 -6.73 -31.91
N TYR A 127 33.04 -6.05 -32.39
CA TYR A 127 33.71 -5.01 -31.64
C TYR A 127 33.62 -3.67 -32.36
N THR A 128 33.19 -2.65 -31.63
CA THR A 128 33.14 -1.27 -32.11
C THR A 128 33.96 -0.36 -31.21
N SER A 129 34.81 0.48 -31.79
CA SER A 129 35.63 1.41 -31.01
C SER A 129 35.79 2.76 -31.70
N HIS A 130 35.55 3.82 -30.94
CA HIS A 130 35.84 5.19 -31.36
C HIS A 130 36.49 6.00 -30.24
N THR A 131 37.58 6.68 -30.58
CA THR A 131 38.32 7.54 -29.64
C THR A 131 38.43 8.99 -30.08
N GLY A 132 37.77 9.36 -31.18
CA GLY A 132 37.89 10.68 -31.79
C GLY A 132 36.95 11.74 -31.23
N VAL A 133 36.93 12.91 -31.87
CA VAL A 133 36.09 14.06 -31.49
C VAL A 133 34.86 14.25 -32.41
N VAL A 134 34.81 13.54 -33.54
CA VAL A 134 33.72 13.57 -34.52
C VAL A 134 33.02 12.21 -34.55
N GLY A 135 31.70 12.19 -34.47
CA GLY A 135 30.93 10.95 -34.28
C GLY A 135 31.11 9.87 -35.35
N PHE A 136 30.91 8.62 -34.95
CA PHE A 136 31.04 7.44 -35.81
C PHE A 136 29.77 6.57 -35.83
N ASN A 137 29.38 6.09 -37.00
CA ASN A 137 28.23 5.22 -37.21
C ASN A 137 28.64 3.91 -37.92
N GLY A 138 28.39 2.77 -37.29
CA GLY A 138 28.57 1.45 -37.89
C GLY A 138 27.22 0.78 -38.11
N ASN A 139 26.99 0.19 -39.27
CA ASN A 139 25.79 -0.57 -39.59
C ASN A 139 26.18 -1.99 -40.03
N VAL A 140 25.54 -3.00 -39.46
CA VAL A 140 25.69 -4.41 -39.85
C VAL A 140 24.30 -4.94 -40.20
N ASN A 141 24.03 -5.12 -41.49
CA ASN A 141 22.76 -5.58 -42.02
C ASN A 141 22.89 -7.05 -42.47
N ILE A 142 22.01 -7.92 -41.98
CA ILE A 142 22.06 -9.37 -42.22
C ILE A 142 20.68 -9.85 -42.64
N ASN A 143 20.55 -10.63 -43.73
CA ASN A 143 19.23 -11.08 -44.23
C ASN A 143 18.77 -12.46 -43.72
N VAL A 144 19.45 -13.04 -42.73
CA VAL A 144 19.18 -14.39 -42.19
C VAL A 144 19.23 -14.44 -40.68
N ASP A 145 18.78 -15.54 -40.09
CA ASP A 145 18.89 -15.76 -38.65
C ASP A 145 20.34 -15.68 -38.20
N THR A 146 20.56 -14.93 -37.12
CA THR A 146 21.90 -14.56 -36.68
C THR A 146 22.12 -14.91 -35.22
N LYS A 147 23.26 -15.53 -34.92
CA LYS A 147 23.81 -15.65 -33.57
C LYS A 147 25.07 -14.79 -33.44
N ILE A 148 25.15 -14.00 -32.38
CA ILE A 148 26.33 -13.24 -31.97
C ILE A 148 26.79 -13.75 -30.60
N GLY A 149 28.08 -14.02 -30.41
CA GLY A 149 28.61 -14.28 -29.08
C GLY A 149 28.68 -13.00 -28.26
N GLY A 150 29.74 -12.22 -28.44
CA GLY A 150 29.92 -10.92 -27.80
C GLY A 150 29.62 -9.74 -28.72
N LEU A 151 28.94 -8.73 -28.19
CA LEU A 151 28.86 -7.40 -28.78
C LEU A 151 29.47 -6.41 -27.78
N ALA A 152 30.67 -5.93 -28.09
CA ALA A 152 31.40 -5.00 -27.24
C ALA A 152 31.54 -3.63 -27.92
N HIS A 153 31.16 -2.59 -27.19
CA HIS A 153 31.18 -1.21 -27.67
C HIS A 153 32.09 -0.33 -26.83
N ASN A 154 32.96 0.43 -27.48
CA ASN A 154 33.88 1.36 -26.85
C ASN A 154 33.69 2.77 -27.40
N ASN A 155 33.26 3.70 -26.54
CA ASN A 155 33.06 5.11 -26.87
C ASN A 155 33.86 5.99 -25.92
N LYS A 156 34.95 6.59 -26.40
CA LYS A 156 35.82 7.47 -25.60
C LYS A 156 35.62 8.97 -25.89
N GLY A 157 35.01 9.35 -27.02
CA GLY A 157 34.78 10.76 -27.42
C GLY A 157 33.86 10.85 -28.66
N GLY A 158 33.38 12.04 -29.03
CA GLY A 158 32.69 12.31 -30.31
C GLY A 158 31.28 11.70 -30.51
N GLY A 159 30.91 10.68 -29.73
CA GLY A 159 29.68 9.91 -29.85
C GLY A 159 29.80 8.77 -30.87
N THR A 160 29.11 7.67 -30.62
CA THR A 160 29.15 6.48 -31.49
C THR A 160 27.83 5.77 -31.60
N ARG A 161 27.60 5.13 -32.75
CA ARG A 161 26.43 4.31 -32.97
C ARG A 161 26.81 3.02 -33.67
N LEU A 162 26.29 1.90 -33.19
CA LEU A 162 26.29 0.61 -33.86
C LEU A 162 24.85 0.19 -34.09
N ASN A 163 24.47 -0.06 -35.34
CA ASN A 163 23.18 -0.65 -35.69
C ASN A 163 23.42 -2.08 -36.19
N VAL A 164 22.76 -3.05 -35.57
CA VAL A 164 22.71 -4.44 -36.04
C VAL A 164 21.28 -4.73 -36.47
N VAL A 165 21.09 -4.95 -37.77
CA VAL A 165 19.78 -5.12 -38.39
C VAL A 165 19.68 -6.51 -39.01
N VAL A 166 18.71 -7.30 -38.55
CA VAL A 166 18.54 -8.69 -38.94
C VAL A 166 17.18 -8.90 -39.60
N GLY A 167 17.20 -9.31 -40.87
CA GLY A 167 16.01 -9.70 -41.65
C GLY A 167 15.10 -8.56 -42.07
N ALA A 168 15.62 -7.35 -42.30
CA ALA A 168 14.82 -6.22 -42.77
C ALA A 168 14.19 -6.50 -44.14
N ASP A 169 12.87 -6.37 -44.23
CA ASP A 169 12.07 -6.56 -45.45
C ASP A 169 10.80 -5.69 -45.39
N ASN A 170 10.69 -4.73 -46.31
CA ASN A 170 9.53 -3.82 -46.46
C ASN A 170 9.00 -3.20 -45.16
N GLY A 171 9.92 -2.74 -44.30
CA GLY A 171 9.56 -2.08 -43.03
C GLY A 171 9.30 -3.01 -41.84
N ALA A 172 9.41 -4.34 -42.04
CA ALA A 172 9.34 -5.35 -41.00
C ALA A 172 10.65 -6.14 -40.89
N TYR A 173 10.85 -6.82 -39.77
CA TYR A 173 11.96 -7.75 -39.55
C TYR A 173 11.45 -9.19 -39.54
N LYS A 174 12.02 -10.05 -40.40
CA LYS A 174 11.56 -11.43 -40.60
C LYS A 174 12.48 -12.50 -40.04
N LYS A 175 13.62 -12.13 -39.47
CA LYS A 175 14.67 -13.05 -38.99
C LYS A 175 15.02 -12.80 -37.54
N ASN A 176 15.49 -13.84 -36.86
CA ASN A 176 15.76 -13.82 -35.42
C ASN A 176 17.22 -13.48 -35.12
N LEU A 177 17.43 -12.80 -33.99
CA LEU A 177 18.75 -12.44 -33.48
C LEU A 177 18.94 -13.02 -32.09
N HIS A 178 20.03 -13.75 -31.90
CA HIS A 178 20.47 -14.21 -30.59
C HIS A 178 21.84 -13.60 -30.28
N ILE A 179 22.02 -13.07 -29.07
CA ILE A 179 23.28 -12.48 -28.61
C ILE A 179 23.61 -13.06 -27.24
N ASP A 180 24.79 -13.66 -27.07
CA ASP A 180 25.16 -14.21 -25.75
C ASP A 180 25.43 -13.07 -24.74
N ARG A 181 26.12 -11.99 -25.17
CA ARG A 181 26.42 -10.81 -24.32
C ARG A 181 26.51 -9.50 -25.10
N VAL A 182 25.87 -8.45 -24.59
CA VAL A 182 26.06 -7.05 -24.98
C VAL A 182 26.74 -6.31 -23.84
N SER A 183 27.79 -5.53 -24.12
CA SER A 183 28.50 -4.75 -23.11
C SER A 183 29.12 -3.45 -23.65
N PHE A 184 29.24 -2.47 -22.76
CA PHE A 184 30.02 -1.26 -22.99
C PHE A 184 31.34 -1.32 -22.22
N ASN A 185 32.46 -1.20 -22.94
CA ASN A 185 33.80 -1.34 -22.35
C ASN A 185 34.23 -0.10 -21.55
N GLN A 186 33.62 1.07 -21.79
CA GLN A 186 33.96 2.34 -21.15
C GLN A 186 32.72 3.20 -20.91
N ASN A 187 32.79 4.10 -19.92
CA ASN A 187 31.77 5.12 -19.70
C ASN A 187 31.87 6.20 -20.80
N GLY A 188 30.75 6.80 -21.19
CA GLY A 188 30.76 7.97 -22.06
C GLY A 188 31.20 9.24 -21.30
N LEU A 189 31.91 10.14 -21.98
CA LEU A 189 32.21 11.48 -21.47
C LEU A 189 30.99 12.40 -21.57
N ALA A 190 30.93 13.46 -20.76
CA ALA A 190 29.88 14.47 -20.88
C ALA A 190 29.83 15.04 -22.32
N GLY A 191 28.67 14.91 -22.99
CA GLY A 191 28.49 15.29 -24.40
C GLY A 191 28.87 14.22 -25.43
N SER A 192 29.32 13.03 -25.02
CA SER A 192 29.65 11.89 -25.89
C SER A 192 28.89 10.64 -25.43
N GLN A 193 27.95 10.17 -26.26
CA GLN A 193 27.11 9.00 -25.98
C GLN A 193 27.39 7.90 -27.01
N GLY A 194 27.63 6.68 -26.54
CA GLY A 194 27.67 5.49 -27.38
C GLY A 194 26.31 4.83 -27.39
N VAL A 195 25.91 4.33 -28.56
CA VAL A 195 24.58 3.79 -28.81
C VAL A 195 24.72 2.45 -29.52
N ILE A 196 24.09 1.42 -28.99
CA ILE A 196 23.88 0.14 -29.68
C ILE A 196 22.40 0.04 -30.01
N ASN A 197 22.05 -0.16 -31.27
CA ASN A 197 20.70 -0.43 -31.72
C ASN A 197 20.62 -1.83 -32.32
N LEU A 198 19.70 -2.64 -31.83
CA LEU A 198 19.44 -3.99 -32.30
C LEU A 198 18.05 -4.05 -32.91
N TYR A 199 17.94 -4.66 -34.09
CA TYR A 199 16.69 -4.79 -34.83
C TYR A 199 16.54 -6.20 -35.40
N ALA A 200 15.43 -6.88 -35.07
CA ALA A 200 15.12 -8.22 -35.59
C ALA A 200 13.63 -8.57 -35.41
N ASN A 201 13.21 -9.76 -35.86
CA ASN A 201 11.88 -10.30 -35.56
C ASN A 201 11.79 -10.62 -34.06
N ASN A 202 12.43 -11.70 -33.61
CA ASN A 202 12.61 -11.99 -32.18
C ASN A 202 14.07 -11.74 -31.79
N ILE A 203 14.28 -11.20 -30.58
CA ILE A 203 15.61 -10.94 -30.05
C ILE A 203 15.78 -11.68 -28.72
N ASN A 204 16.81 -12.53 -28.63
CA ASN A 204 17.23 -13.17 -27.39
C ASN A 204 18.63 -12.65 -27.00
N ILE A 205 18.77 -12.13 -25.78
CA ILE A 205 20.03 -11.65 -25.22
C ILE A 205 20.29 -12.41 -23.92
N GLY A 206 21.43 -13.10 -23.81
CA GLY A 206 21.83 -13.69 -22.53
C GLY A 206 22.09 -12.59 -21.49
N LYS A 207 23.08 -11.72 -21.74
CA LYS A 207 23.42 -10.61 -20.84
C LYS A 207 23.37 -9.26 -21.55
N ALA A 208 22.54 -8.35 -21.07
CA ALA A 208 22.44 -6.97 -21.53
C ALA A 208 23.06 -6.02 -20.49
N ALA A 209 24.37 -5.75 -20.62
CA ALA A 209 25.09 -4.86 -19.72
C ALA A 209 25.13 -3.42 -20.27
N GLY A 210 24.49 -2.50 -19.56
CA GLY A 210 24.60 -1.06 -19.74
C GLY A 210 25.80 -0.47 -18.99
N ARG A 211 26.08 0.82 -19.24
CA ARG A 211 27.16 1.57 -18.56
C ARG A 211 26.87 3.06 -18.56
N LEU A 212 27.56 3.83 -17.71
CA LEU A 212 27.29 5.27 -17.56
C LEU A 212 27.47 6.05 -18.88
N SER A 213 26.49 6.90 -19.21
CA SER A 213 26.40 7.70 -20.44
C SER A 213 26.32 6.88 -21.74
N GLN A 214 25.78 5.66 -21.69
CA GLN A 214 25.59 4.78 -22.84
C GLN A 214 24.11 4.42 -23.03
N VAL A 215 23.74 4.05 -24.27
CA VAL A 215 22.37 3.66 -24.64
C VAL A 215 22.35 2.33 -25.38
N LEU A 216 21.56 1.39 -24.88
CA LEU A 216 21.19 0.17 -25.60
C LEU A 216 19.71 0.25 -26.01
N ASN A 217 19.41 0.21 -27.31
CA ASN A 217 18.06 0.11 -27.83
C ASN A 217 17.86 -1.24 -28.52
N VAL A 218 16.85 -1.98 -28.08
CA VAL A 218 16.50 -3.28 -28.62
C VAL A 218 15.08 -3.19 -29.18
N ASN A 219 14.93 -3.33 -30.49
CA ASN A 219 13.64 -3.22 -31.18
C ASN A 219 13.33 -4.53 -31.89
N ALA A 220 12.32 -5.23 -31.41
CA ALA A 220 11.83 -6.48 -31.98
C ALA A 220 10.42 -6.27 -32.56
N ASP A 221 10.15 -6.82 -33.74
CA ASP A 221 8.78 -6.89 -34.24
C ASP A 221 7.96 -7.93 -33.44
N GLY A 222 8.58 -9.06 -33.12
CA GLY A 222 8.08 -10.12 -32.24
C GLY A 222 8.47 -9.93 -30.76
N SER A 223 8.92 -11.00 -30.11
CA SER A 223 9.20 -11.02 -28.65
C SER A 223 10.68 -10.78 -28.33
N ILE A 224 10.92 -10.33 -27.09
CA ILE A 224 12.26 -10.13 -26.54
C ILE A 224 12.46 -11.04 -25.32
N VAL A 225 13.59 -11.75 -25.28
CA VAL A 225 14.08 -12.43 -24.08
C VAL A 225 15.41 -11.82 -23.71
N ALA A 226 15.56 -11.36 -22.47
CA ALA A 226 16.82 -10.82 -21.96
C ALA A 226 17.09 -11.41 -20.57
N ASP A 227 17.93 -12.45 -20.45
CA ASP A 227 18.03 -13.21 -19.20
C ASP A 227 18.49 -12.32 -18.04
N ASP A 228 19.62 -11.61 -18.21
CA ASP A 228 20.14 -10.64 -17.25
C ASP A 228 20.28 -9.24 -17.86
N VAL A 229 19.53 -8.27 -17.33
CA VAL A 229 19.63 -6.85 -17.69
C VAL A 229 20.21 -6.08 -16.52
N TYR A 230 21.35 -5.41 -16.71
CA TYR A 230 21.97 -4.67 -15.61
C TYR A 230 22.92 -3.57 -16.09
N PHE A 231 23.39 -2.73 -15.18
CA PHE A 231 24.48 -1.79 -15.44
C PHE A 231 25.76 -2.25 -14.73
N ASP A 232 26.87 -2.33 -15.47
CA ASP A 232 28.19 -2.64 -14.88
C ASP A 232 28.58 -1.51 -13.91
N GLY A 233 28.64 -1.83 -12.62
CA GLY A 233 29.01 -0.90 -11.55
C GLY A 233 30.43 -0.38 -11.70
N ILE A 234 30.62 0.92 -11.48
CA ILE A 234 31.93 1.55 -11.62
C ILE A 234 32.55 1.74 -10.24
N GLY A 235 33.68 1.08 -9.99
CA GLY A 235 34.56 1.47 -8.90
C GLY A 235 35.09 2.90 -9.14
N GLY A 236 34.90 3.81 -8.18
CA GLY A 236 35.61 5.10 -8.15
C GLY A 236 34.90 6.34 -8.69
N VAL A 237 33.57 6.34 -8.88
CA VAL A 237 32.80 7.54 -9.35
C VAL A 237 31.94 8.20 -8.27
N GLY A 238 32.25 7.93 -6.99
CA GLY A 238 31.53 8.56 -5.88
C GLY A 238 31.56 10.08 -5.97
N GLY A 239 30.39 10.72 -5.94
CA GLY A 239 30.25 12.15 -5.67
C GLY A 239 29.90 13.09 -6.84
N PHE A 240 29.57 12.60 -8.05
CA PHE A 240 29.25 13.49 -9.17
C PHE A 240 27.75 13.61 -9.45
N ALA A 241 27.16 14.76 -9.11
CA ALA A 241 25.76 15.11 -9.43
C ALA A 241 25.49 15.38 -10.94
N VAL A 242 26.50 15.30 -11.81
CA VAL A 242 26.44 15.78 -13.21
C VAL A 242 26.60 14.65 -14.24
N ILE A 243 26.41 13.38 -13.84
CA ILE A 243 26.53 12.26 -14.77
C ILE A 243 25.26 12.16 -15.66
N PRO A 244 25.40 12.15 -17.00
CA PRO A 244 24.27 11.90 -17.90
C PRO A 244 23.57 10.58 -17.59
N LYS A 245 22.23 10.57 -17.65
CA LYS A 245 21.47 9.34 -17.45
C LYS A 245 21.79 8.33 -18.56
N SER A 246 21.88 7.07 -18.16
CA SER A 246 22.16 5.93 -19.04
C SER A 246 20.89 5.16 -19.29
N GLU A 247 20.81 4.44 -20.41
CA GLU A 247 19.53 3.92 -20.83
C GLU A 247 19.62 2.54 -21.48
N ILE A 248 18.74 1.62 -21.06
CA ILE A 248 18.45 0.38 -21.77
C ILE A 248 16.96 0.38 -22.12
N LYS A 249 16.65 0.34 -23.42
CA LYS A 249 15.29 0.30 -23.96
C LYS A 249 15.05 -1.03 -24.66
N PHE A 250 13.95 -1.70 -24.31
CA PHE A 250 13.40 -2.85 -25.01
C PHE A 250 12.03 -2.49 -25.56
N ASN A 251 11.85 -2.63 -26.87
CA ASN A 251 10.58 -2.38 -27.55
C ASN A 251 10.19 -3.63 -28.35
N ALA A 252 9.18 -4.36 -27.88
CA ALA A 252 8.57 -5.48 -28.60
C ALA A 252 7.24 -5.02 -29.21
N LYS A 253 7.16 -4.91 -30.54
CA LYS A 253 5.98 -4.30 -31.20
C LYS A 253 4.72 -5.16 -31.08
N GLU A 254 4.84 -6.46 -31.35
CA GLU A 254 3.72 -7.41 -31.34
C GLU A 254 3.89 -8.52 -30.28
N GLY A 255 5.07 -8.61 -29.66
CA GLY A 255 5.43 -9.63 -28.67
C GLY A 255 5.41 -9.17 -27.22
N GLY A 256 5.86 -10.07 -26.35
CA GLY A 256 6.07 -9.85 -24.93
C GLY A 256 7.55 -9.73 -24.57
N PHE A 257 7.84 -9.61 -23.27
CA PHE A 257 9.20 -9.55 -22.73
C PHE A 257 9.37 -10.54 -21.58
N ILE A 258 10.46 -11.30 -21.60
CA ILE A 258 10.82 -12.23 -20.53
C ILE A 258 12.24 -11.94 -20.05
N SER A 259 12.43 -11.86 -18.73
CA SER A 259 13.75 -11.73 -18.11
C SER A 259 13.83 -12.49 -16.80
N GLN A 260 15.01 -13.03 -16.48
CA GLN A 260 15.26 -13.60 -15.14
C GLN A 260 15.55 -12.47 -14.15
N SER A 261 16.27 -11.42 -14.56
CA SER A 261 16.69 -10.34 -13.69
C SER A 261 16.82 -9.01 -14.41
N ILE A 262 16.22 -7.96 -13.85
CA ILE A 262 16.45 -6.56 -14.22
C ILE A 262 17.03 -5.83 -13.01
N LYS A 263 18.25 -5.33 -13.14
CA LYS A 263 18.95 -4.58 -12.09
C LYS A 263 19.30 -3.17 -12.55
N GLY A 264 18.53 -2.21 -12.05
CA GLY A 264 18.84 -0.79 -12.20
C GLY A 264 19.99 -0.33 -11.30
N MET A 265 20.36 0.92 -11.46
CA MET A 265 21.34 1.66 -10.67
C MET A 265 20.94 3.14 -10.63
N GLY A 266 21.46 3.93 -9.69
CA GLY A 266 21.40 5.39 -9.80
C GLY A 266 21.92 5.88 -11.16
N HIS A 267 21.34 6.97 -11.67
CA HIS A 267 21.57 7.53 -13.02
C HIS A 267 21.23 6.60 -14.18
N SER A 268 20.46 5.54 -13.97
CA SER A 268 20.08 4.62 -15.04
C SER A 268 18.57 4.56 -15.24
N ASN A 269 18.18 4.42 -16.51
CA ASN A 269 16.82 4.17 -16.92
C ASN A 269 16.75 2.82 -17.64
N ILE A 270 15.80 1.97 -17.25
CA ILE A 270 15.47 0.75 -17.98
C ILE A 270 14.00 0.84 -18.37
N PHE A 271 13.73 0.77 -19.67
CA PHE A 271 12.40 0.86 -20.22
C PHE A 271 12.07 -0.38 -21.02
N VAL A 272 10.98 -1.04 -20.65
CA VAL A 272 10.43 -2.20 -21.36
C VAL A 272 9.05 -1.83 -21.86
N ASN A 273 8.90 -1.70 -23.18
CA ASN A 273 7.62 -1.43 -23.84
C ASN A 273 7.24 -2.62 -24.72
N THR A 274 6.08 -3.19 -24.45
CA THR A 274 5.59 -4.40 -25.12
C THR A 274 4.12 -4.28 -25.46
N LYS A 275 3.64 -5.12 -26.37
CA LYS A 275 2.20 -5.29 -26.61
C LYS A 275 1.60 -6.34 -25.67
N LYS A 276 2.28 -7.49 -25.54
CA LYS A 276 1.86 -8.64 -24.71
C LYS A 276 2.56 -8.63 -23.35
N ASP A 277 2.45 -9.72 -22.61
CA ASP A 277 2.88 -9.82 -21.22
C ASP A 277 4.38 -9.53 -21.01
N ILE A 278 4.67 -8.98 -19.83
CA ILE A 278 6.02 -8.81 -19.30
C ILE A 278 6.16 -9.76 -18.10
N VAL A 279 7.13 -10.67 -18.15
CA VAL A 279 7.42 -11.60 -17.05
C VAL A 279 8.86 -11.43 -16.59
N VAL A 280 9.05 -11.04 -15.34
CA VAL A 280 10.36 -10.82 -14.74
C VAL A 280 10.53 -11.66 -13.48
N GLY A 281 11.64 -12.40 -13.38
CA GLY A 281 12.03 -13.10 -12.16
C GLY A 281 12.27 -12.13 -11.01
N ASN A 282 13.34 -11.33 -11.08
CA ASN A 282 13.63 -10.31 -10.09
C ASN A 282 13.84 -8.92 -10.72
N VAL A 283 13.28 -7.89 -10.08
CA VAL A 283 13.64 -6.49 -10.30
C VAL A 283 14.41 -5.99 -9.08
N GLY A 284 15.44 -5.17 -9.27
CA GLY A 284 16.12 -4.56 -8.14
C GLY A 284 16.98 -3.37 -8.55
N PHE A 285 17.51 -2.68 -7.55
CA PHE A 285 18.47 -1.61 -7.76
C PHE A 285 19.80 -1.97 -7.09
N ALA A 286 20.90 -1.76 -7.81
CA ALA A 286 22.22 -1.78 -7.23
C ALA A 286 22.35 -0.63 -6.22
N VAL A 287 23.22 -0.81 -5.22
CA VAL A 287 23.55 0.22 -4.23
C VAL A 287 23.91 1.52 -4.93
N ASP A 288 23.22 2.60 -4.56
CA ASP A 288 23.44 3.88 -5.20
C ASP A 288 24.76 4.49 -4.72
N ILE A 289 25.50 5.09 -5.65
CA ILE A 289 26.75 5.81 -5.40
C ILE A 289 26.44 7.28 -5.06
N CYS A 290 25.18 7.70 -5.19
CA CYS A 290 24.70 9.04 -4.90
C CYS A 290 23.26 9.05 -4.33
N ILE A 291 23.10 9.58 -3.12
CA ILE A 291 21.83 9.64 -2.38
C ILE A 291 21.07 10.97 -2.62
N THR A 292 20.94 11.41 -3.88
CA THR A 292 20.16 12.62 -4.20
C THR A 292 19.16 12.34 -5.31
N GLN A 293 18.10 13.14 -5.40
CA GLN A 293 17.09 13.01 -6.46
C GLN A 293 17.68 13.11 -7.87
N ALA A 294 18.78 13.85 -8.08
CA ALA A 294 19.46 13.93 -9.37
C ALA A 294 20.02 12.57 -9.84
N CYS A 295 20.23 11.67 -8.89
CA CYS A 295 20.83 10.35 -9.07
C CYS A 295 19.79 9.25 -9.18
N ALA A 296 18.49 9.55 -9.10
CA ALA A 296 17.41 8.58 -9.16
C ALA A 296 17.47 7.66 -10.39
N GLY A 297 17.49 6.36 -10.13
CA GLY A 297 17.27 5.31 -11.13
C GLY A 297 15.78 5.10 -11.40
N TRP A 298 15.45 4.69 -12.62
CA TRP A 298 14.07 4.45 -13.03
C TRP A 298 13.95 3.17 -13.86
N ILE A 299 13.10 2.25 -13.42
CA ILE A 299 12.66 1.10 -14.21
C ILE A 299 11.18 1.28 -14.53
N GLU A 300 10.82 1.26 -15.82
CA GLU A 300 9.41 1.21 -16.25
C GLU A 300 9.15 -0.05 -17.07
N LEU A 301 8.12 -0.80 -16.66
CA LEU A 301 7.60 -1.96 -17.35
C LEU A 301 6.20 -1.62 -17.87
N ASN A 302 6.06 -1.57 -19.19
CA ASN A 302 4.86 -1.11 -19.87
C ASN A 302 4.38 -2.15 -20.88
N SER A 303 3.28 -2.82 -20.55
CA SER A 303 2.53 -3.67 -21.48
C SER A 303 1.25 -2.97 -21.91
N LYS A 304 1.01 -2.85 -23.22
CA LYS A 304 -0.17 -2.16 -23.75
C LYS A 304 -1.47 -2.96 -23.59
N GLU A 305 -1.39 -4.26 -23.85
CA GLU A 305 -2.53 -5.18 -23.92
C GLU A 305 -2.36 -6.43 -23.04
N GLY A 306 -1.21 -6.59 -22.37
CA GLY A 306 -0.91 -7.74 -21.51
C GLY A 306 -0.73 -7.38 -20.04
N ASP A 307 -0.35 -8.39 -19.27
CA ASP A 307 -0.10 -8.32 -17.84
C ASP A 307 1.38 -8.08 -17.53
N VAL A 308 1.65 -7.52 -16.35
CA VAL A 308 3.01 -7.39 -15.83
C VAL A 308 3.16 -8.27 -14.60
N ILE A 309 4.08 -9.23 -14.67
CA ILE A 309 4.33 -10.22 -13.62
C ILE A 309 5.76 -10.06 -13.14
N VAL A 310 5.94 -9.78 -11.85
CA VAL A 310 7.27 -9.63 -11.22
C VAL A 310 7.34 -10.53 -9.99
N LYS A 311 8.12 -11.62 -10.06
CA LYS A 311 8.14 -12.60 -8.94
C LYS A 311 8.74 -11.98 -7.68
N SER A 312 9.78 -11.16 -7.81
CA SER A 312 10.36 -10.43 -6.69
C SER A 312 10.91 -9.05 -7.07
N VAL A 313 10.80 -8.09 -6.15
CA VAL A 313 11.51 -6.82 -6.18
C VAL A 313 12.41 -6.77 -4.96
N THR A 314 13.68 -7.18 -5.12
CA THR A 314 14.62 -7.39 -4.00
C THR A 314 16.06 -7.06 -4.38
N GLY A 315 16.92 -6.95 -3.36
CA GLY A 315 18.35 -6.65 -3.48
C GLY A 315 18.68 -5.24 -3.01
N GLY A 316 19.95 -4.97 -2.66
CA GLY A 316 20.35 -3.70 -2.09
C GLY A 316 21.42 -3.85 -1.02
N THR A 317 21.34 -3.05 0.03
CA THR A 317 22.21 -3.10 1.22
C THR A 317 21.43 -3.54 2.46
N ALA A 318 22.10 -3.61 3.61
CA ALA A 318 21.41 -3.81 4.90
C ALA A 318 20.42 -2.67 5.24
N ASN A 319 20.61 -1.47 4.68
CA ASN A 319 19.83 -0.28 5.00
C ASN A 319 18.82 0.11 3.91
N GLU A 320 18.88 -0.50 2.74
CA GLU A 320 17.99 -0.21 1.60
C GLU A 320 17.77 -1.49 0.80
N SER A 321 16.53 -1.78 0.40
CA SER A 321 16.22 -2.99 -0.35
C SER A 321 15.12 -2.79 -1.39
N GLY A 322 15.23 -3.55 -2.48
CA GLY A 322 14.39 -3.51 -3.66
C GLY A 322 14.42 -2.12 -4.29
N ILE A 323 13.33 -1.37 -4.16
CA ILE A 323 13.25 0.04 -4.55
C ILE A 323 13.88 0.88 -3.43
N GLY A 324 15.19 1.09 -3.51
CA GLY A 324 15.93 1.96 -2.58
C GLY A 324 15.59 3.44 -2.73
N SER A 325 16.31 4.30 -2.01
CA SER A 325 16.05 5.74 -1.98
C SER A 325 16.07 6.38 -3.37
N PHE A 326 15.12 7.28 -3.63
CA PHE A 326 14.90 8.01 -4.88
C PHE A 326 14.57 7.16 -6.11
N ASN A 327 14.77 5.84 -6.06
CA ASN A 327 14.52 4.97 -7.19
C ASN A 327 13.02 4.81 -7.44
N THR A 328 12.68 4.66 -8.72
CA THR A 328 11.30 4.50 -9.16
C THR A 328 11.13 3.19 -9.92
N LEU A 329 10.18 2.38 -9.48
CA LEU A 329 9.60 1.30 -10.29
C LEU A 329 8.21 1.73 -10.74
N GLN A 330 8.01 1.87 -12.04
CA GLN A 330 6.71 2.19 -12.64
C GLN A 330 6.18 1.01 -13.44
N ILE A 331 4.92 0.66 -13.22
CA ILE A 331 4.24 -0.45 -13.89
C ILE A 331 3.01 0.07 -14.64
N LYS A 332 2.88 -0.36 -15.90
CA LYS A 332 1.73 -0.09 -16.76
C LYS A 332 1.31 -1.39 -17.45
N GLY A 333 0.04 -1.75 -17.36
CA GLY A 333 -0.47 -3.05 -17.83
C GLY A 333 -1.96 -3.21 -17.61
N ASN A 334 -2.53 -4.31 -18.11
CA ASN A 334 -3.90 -4.67 -17.75
C ASN A 334 -3.98 -5.06 -16.28
N ASN A 335 -3.16 -6.03 -15.85
CA ASN A 335 -3.00 -6.42 -14.47
C ASN A 335 -1.53 -6.34 -14.03
N PHE A 336 -1.32 -6.22 -12.72
CA PHE A 336 -0.01 -6.37 -12.09
C PHE A 336 -0.07 -7.45 -11.01
N TYR A 337 0.83 -8.43 -11.11
CA TYR A 337 0.99 -9.50 -10.14
C TYR A 337 2.43 -9.51 -9.63
N ALA A 338 2.60 -9.41 -8.31
CA ALA A 338 3.90 -9.54 -7.68
C ALA A 338 3.91 -10.49 -6.49
N GLY A 339 5.02 -11.22 -6.36
CA GLY A 339 5.26 -12.08 -5.20
C GLY A 339 5.73 -11.25 -4.03
N LYS A 340 7.00 -10.86 -4.03
CA LYS A 340 7.55 -10.00 -2.98
C LYS A 340 7.96 -8.65 -3.55
N VAL A 341 7.60 -7.56 -2.88
CA VAL A 341 8.03 -6.21 -3.24
C VAL A 341 8.63 -5.51 -2.03
N GLU A 342 9.93 -5.26 -2.07
CA GLU A 342 10.62 -4.42 -1.10
C GLU A 342 10.78 -3.01 -1.68
N ALA A 343 10.27 -2.02 -0.96
CA ALA A 343 10.50 -0.60 -1.21
C ALA A 343 11.05 0.03 0.06
N ILE A 344 12.23 -0.43 0.44
CA ILE A 344 12.88 -0.10 1.70
C ILE A 344 13.95 0.95 1.42
N SER A 345 13.66 2.22 1.71
CA SER A 345 14.62 3.30 1.59
C SER A 345 15.32 3.60 2.92
N LEU A 346 16.20 4.61 2.93
CA LEU A 346 16.84 5.11 4.14
C LEU A 346 15.81 5.58 5.16
N VAL A 347 16.14 5.42 6.45
CA VAL A 347 15.27 5.85 7.58
C VAL A 347 15.13 7.38 7.67
N THR A 348 15.93 8.15 6.93
CA THR A 348 15.95 9.61 6.94
C THR A 348 15.03 10.21 5.90
N SER A 349 14.43 11.35 6.22
CA SER A 349 13.49 12.03 5.33
C SER A 349 14.12 12.46 4.01
N LEU A 350 13.26 12.76 3.03
CA LEU A 350 13.62 13.20 1.67
C LEU A 350 14.27 12.12 0.79
N ASN A 351 14.37 10.87 1.24
CA ASN A 351 15.00 9.76 0.52
C ASN A 351 13.99 8.74 -0.01
N ASN A 352 12.80 9.18 -0.43
CA ASN A 352 11.67 8.28 -0.66
C ASN A 352 11.93 7.29 -1.81
N SER A 353 11.53 6.04 -1.62
CA SER A 353 11.33 5.08 -2.71
C SER A 353 9.99 5.32 -3.40
N TYR A 354 9.86 4.96 -4.69
CA TYR A 354 8.62 5.16 -5.45
C TYR A 354 8.18 3.87 -6.16
N LEU A 355 7.02 3.35 -5.77
CA LEU A 355 6.30 2.29 -6.49
C LEU A 355 5.07 2.90 -7.14
N ASP A 356 5.10 3.04 -8.46
CA ASP A 356 4.03 3.66 -9.24
C ASP A 356 3.26 2.63 -10.06
N LEU A 357 2.03 2.35 -9.62
CA LEU A 357 1.10 1.41 -10.24
C LEU A 357 -0.12 2.13 -10.87
N THR A 358 -0.04 3.45 -11.07
CA THR A 358 -1.15 4.24 -11.65
C THR A 358 -1.52 3.84 -13.07
N GLY A 359 -0.61 3.19 -13.79
CA GLY A 359 -0.85 2.66 -15.13
C GLY A 359 -1.46 1.26 -15.18
N VAL A 360 -1.79 0.65 -14.03
CA VAL A 360 -2.47 -0.65 -13.96
C VAL A 360 -3.98 -0.43 -14.09
N LYS A 361 -4.61 -1.06 -15.08
CA LYS A 361 -6.01 -0.78 -15.43
C LYS A 361 -7.02 -1.54 -14.56
N ASN A 362 -6.73 -2.81 -14.28
CA ASN A 362 -7.66 -3.75 -13.67
C ASN A 362 -7.15 -4.19 -12.29
N THR A 363 -6.52 -5.37 -12.20
CA THR A 363 -6.11 -5.97 -10.91
C THR A 363 -4.70 -5.56 -10.53
N THR A 364 -4.54 -5.07 -9.30
CA THR A 364 -3.24 -4.92 -8.64
C THR A 364 -3.15 -5.92 -7.50
N PHE A 365 -2.26 -6.90 -7.63
CA PHE A 365 -2.01 -7.95 -6.64
C PHE A 365 -0.55 -7.97 -6.20
N ILE A 366 -0.32 -7.90 -4.89
CA ILE A 366 1.00 -8.11 -4.29
C ILE A 366 0.86 -9.05 -3.10
N ASP A 367 1.63 -10.13 -3.09
CA ASP A 367 1.56 -11.11 -2.01
C ASP A 367 2.28 -10.65 -0.73
N ASP A 368 3.50 -10.13 -0.84
CA ASP A 368 4.28 -9.58 0.28
C ASP A 368 4.85 -8.20 -0.07
N LEU A 369 4.22 -7.15 0.45
CA LEU A 369 4.65 -5.77 0.29
C LEU A 369 5.37 -5.29 1.55
N GLN A 370 6.61 -4.85 1.42
CA GLN A 370 7.42 -4.30 2.50
C GLN A 370 7.85 -2.88 2.17
N PHE A 371 7.54 -1.93 3.05
CA PHE A 371 7.75 -0.52 2.77
C PHE A 371 8.40 0.20 3.93
N ARG A 372 9.37 1.05 3.62
CA ARG A 372 9.98 2.01 4.54
C ARG A 372 10.21 3.32 3.81
N ASN A 373 9.69 4.42 4.34
CA ASN A 373 9.94 5.77 3.84
C ASN A 373 9.82 5.86 2.31
N GLY A 374 8.60 5.72 1.82
CA GLY A 374 8.35 5.66 0.39
C GLY A 374 6.95 6.06 0.01
N THR A 375 6.72 6.18 -1.29
CA THR A 375 5.43 6.51 -1.89
C THR A 375 4.92 5.34 -2.73
N LEU A 376 3.78 4.80 -2.35
CA LEU A 376 2.98 3.89 -3.14
C LEU A 376 1.90 4.67 -3.89
N LYS A 377 1.81 4.47 -5.20
CA LYS A 377 0.70 4.96 -6.02
C LYS A 377 -0.09 3.78 -6.56
N ALA A 378 -1.22 3.47 -5.96
CA ALA A 378 -2.03 2.32 -6.33
C ALA A 378 -3.53 2.58 -6.10
N LYS A 379 -4.37 1.89 -6.85
CA LYS A 379 -5.83 1.95 -6.76
C LYS A 379 -6.41 0.54 -6.89
N ASN A 380 -7.53 0.27 -6.19
CA ASN A 380 -8.29 -0.98 -6.25
C ASN A 380 -7.40 -2.22 -6.09
N PHE A 381 -6.53 -2.20 -5.08
CA PHE A 381 -5.51 -3.23 -4.89
C PHE A 381 -5.99 -4.34 -3.93
N HIS A 382 -5.34 -5.48 -4.06
CA HIS A 382 -5.40 -6.60 -3.13
C HIS A 382 -3.98 -6.92 -2.65
N PHE A 383 -3.73 -6.71 -1.35
CA PHE A 383 -2.45 -7.10 -0.73
C PHE A 383 -2.67 -8.23 0.27
N ASN A 384 -1.96 -9.34 0.12
CA ASN A 384 -2.04 -10.42 1.10
C ASN A 384 -1.30 -10.04 2.38
N ASN A 385 -0.08 -9.50 2.26
CA ASN A 385 0.70 -9.00 3.38
C ASN A 385 1.25 -7.62 3.05
N PHE A 386 1.07 -6.70 3.99
CA PHE A 386 1.64 -5.36 3.93
C PHE A 386 2.35 -5.07 5.24
N THR A 387 3.68 -5.03 5.19
CA THR A 387 4.54 -4.68 6.32
C THR A 387 5.09 -3.26 6.17
N VAL A 388 4.82 -2.42 7.18
CA VAL A 388 5.38 -1.08 7.28
C VAL A 388 6.51 -1.09 8.30
N TRP A 389 7.72 -0.86 7.80
CA TRP A 389 8.92 -0.77 8.61
C TRP A 389 9.04 0.62 9.23
N LYS A 390 9.69 0.68 10.40
CA LYS A 390 9.93 1.93 11.12
C LYS A 390 10.91 2.84 10.38
N ALA A 391 10.70 4.14 10.51
CA ALA A 391 11.58 5.17 9.98
C ALA A 391 11.61 6.39 10.92
N ASN A 392 12.42 7.39 10.59
CA ASN A 392 12.52 8.64 11.34
C ASN A 392 11.30 9.55 11.12
N ALA A 393 10.16 9.12 11.62
CA ALA A 393 8.90 9.84 11.61
C ALA A 393 8.81 10.76 12.84
N ASN A 394 9.35 11.98 12.72
CA ASN A 394 9.32 12.95 13.82
C ASN A 394 7.89 13.42 14.15
N ARG A 395 7.49 13.29 15.41
CA ARG A 395 6.18 13.68 15.95
C ARG A 395 6.27 14.66 17.12
N VAL A 396 7.44 15.21 17.41
CA VAL A 396 7.64 16.10 18.58
C VAL A 396 6.77 17.35 18.45
N GLY A 397 5.72 17.44 19.27
CA GLY A 397 4.79 18.58 19.31
C GLY A 397 3.66 18.55 18.29
N PHE A 398 3.48 17.44 17.53
CA PHE A 398 2.46 17.32 16.49
C PHE A 398 1.68 16.00 16.61
N GLU A 399 0.40 16.01 16.26
CA GLU A 399 -0.43 14.78 16.25
C GLU A 399 -0.02 13.83 15.12
N HIS A 400 0.44 14.39 14.00
CA HIS A 400 0.84 13.67 12.78
C HIS A 400 2.36 13.84 12.53
N PRO A 401 3.00 12.91 11.79
CA PRO A 401 4.39 13.10 11.35
C PRO A 401 4.57 14.43 10.63
N THR A 402 5.63 15.17 10.96
CA THR A 402 5.89 16.49 10.38
C THR A 402 6.22 16.39 8.89
N ASP A 403 5.87 17.42 8.11
CA ASP A 403 6.39 17.55 6.74
C ASP A 403 7.93 17.55 6.78
N GLY A 404 8.54 16.70 5.93
CA GLY A 404 9.98 16.44 5.99
C GLY A 404 10.41 15.38 7.01
N SER A 405 9.50 14.53 7.48
CA SER A 405 9.80 13.28 8.21
C SER A 405 9.81 12.06 7.26
N ALA A 406 10.33 10.93 7.73
CA ALA A 406 10.39 9.68 6.96
C ALA A 406 9.20 8.78 7.30
N TYR A 407 8.27 8.60 6.37
CA TYR A 407 7.07 7.77 6.55
C TYR A 407 6.61 7.15 5.23
N THR A 408 5.80 6.09 5.32
CA THR A 408 5.20 5.43 4.16
C THR A 408 3.90 6.12 3.79
N THR A 409 3.76 6.48 2.51
CA THR A 409 2.58 7.18 2.00
C THR A 409 1.92 6.39 0.88
N VAL A 410 0.59 6.32 0.89
CA VAL A 410 -0.22 6.00 -0.28
C VAL A 410 -0.81 7.31 -0.81
N SER A 411 -0.29 7.79 -1.94
CA SER A 411 -0.57 9.16 -2.39
C SER A 411 -1.77 9.28 -3.33
N GLU A 412 -2.22 8.17 -3.91
CA GLU A 412 -3.36 8.13 -4.83
C GLU A 412 -4.65 7.74 -4.12
N ASN A 413 -5.79 8.09 -4.73
CA ASN A 413 -7.08 7.61 -4.27
C ASN A 413 -7.15 6.09 -4.47
N ILE A 414 -7.30 5.35 -3.36
CA ILE A 414 -7.26 3.88 -3.37
C ILE A 414 -8.51 3.23 -3.95
N GLY A 415 -9.58 3.99 -4.24
CA GLY A 415 -10.88 3.45 -4.63
C GLY A 415 -11.44 2.51 -3.56
N LYS A 416 -11.69 1.25 -3.94
CA LYS A 416 -12.13 0.18 -3.03
C LYS A 416 -11.05 -0.90 -2.99
N SER A 417 -10.34 -1.03 -1.88
CA SER A 417 -9.14 -1.90 -1.77
C SER A 417 -9.21 -2.84 -0.58
N PHE A 418 -8.39 -3.90 -0.62
CA PHE A 418 -8.29 -4.91 0.42
C PHE A 418 -6.85 -5.18 0.86
N ILE A 419 -6.67 -5.37 2.17
CA ILE A 419 -5.43 -5.85 2.77
C ILE A 419 -5.77 -7.05 3.67
N ASN A 420 -5.22 -8.22 3.41
CA ASN A 420 -5.46 -9.36 4.30
C ASN A 420 -4.69 -9.20 5.63
N ASN A 421 -3.42 -8.83 5.59
CA ASN A 421 -2.60 -8.65 6.79
C ASN A 421 -1.80 -7.34 6.73
N LEU A 422 -2.11 -6.39 7.62
CA LEU A 422 -1.34 -5.16 7.82
C LEU A 422 -0.50 -5.28 9.10
N SER A 423 0.83 -5.33 8.95
CA SER A 423 1.76 -5.41 10.07
C SER A 423 2.59 -4.15 10.18
N MET A 424 2.60 -3.53 11.36
CA MET A 424 3.46 -2.40 11.68
C MET A 424 4.66 -2.88 12.50
N GLU A 425 5.87 -2.48 12.15
CA GLU A 425 7.06 -2.82 12.92
C GLU A 425 7.08 -2.10 14.28
N ILE A 426 7.73 -2.72 15.27
CA ILE A 426 7.97 -2.10 16.58
C ILE A 426 9.00 -0.97 16.45
N GLY A 427 8.61 0.25 16.83
CA GLY A 427 9.58 1.35 16.94
C GLY A 427 10.36 1.30 18.24
N THR A 428 11.44 2.09 18.30
CA THR A 428 12.31 2.22 19.47
C THR A 428 12.11 3.53 20.24
N SER A 429 11.33 4.47 19.70
CA SER A 429 11.03 5.77 20.31
C SER A 429 9.68 6.36 19.84
N HIS A 430 8.87 6.90 20.76
CA HIS A 430 7.62 7.61 20.45
C HIS A 430 7.79 8.98 19.78
N THR A 431 9.01 9.52 19.71
CA THR A 431 9.24 10.87 19.16
C THR A 431 9.79 10.88 17.74
N ALA A 432 10.52 9.84 17.34
CA ALA A 432 11.32 9.85 16.12
C ALA A 432 11.55 8.47 15.49
N ASP A 433 10.97 7.37 16.00
CA ASP A 433 11.13 6.03 15.40
C ASP A 433 9.79 5.30 15.39
N SER A 434 9.04 5.50 14.31
CA SER A 434 7.68 5.00 14.18
C SER A 434 7.49 4.33 12.83
N ALA A 435 6.80 3.18 12.84
CA ALA A 435 6.19 2.64 11.63
C ALA A 435 4.97 3.51 11.31
N ALA A 436 5.13 4.42 10.35
CA ALA A 436 4.13 5.42 10.00
C ALA A 436 3.57 5.14 8.59
N LEU A 437 2.25 4.94 8.50
CA LEU A 437 1.50 4.74 7.25
C LEU A 437 0.44 5.83 7.10
N TRP A 438 0.40 6.48 5.94
CA TRP A 438 -0.57 7.54 5.65
C TRP A 438 -1.18 7.40 4.26
N PHE A 439 -2.50 7.24 4.20
CA PHE A 439 -3.30 7.31 2.96
C PHE A 439 -3.68 8.75 2.63
N LYS A 440 -2.79 9.51 1.99
CA LYS A 440 -3.01 10.93 1.64
C LYS A 440 -3.96 11.14 0.46
N GLY A 441 -4.05 10.17 -0.46
CA GLY A 441 -4.94 10.27 -1.62
C GLY A 441 -6.41 9.97 -1.31
N GLY A 442 -6.70 9.51 -0.10
CA GLY A 442 -8.03 9.10 0.34
C GLY A 442 -8.56 7.84 -0.34
N GLY A 443 -9.86 7.61 -0.25
CA GLY A 443 -10.50 6.45 -0.85
C GLY A 443 -11.97 6.31 -0.48
N ASP A 444 -12.65 5.37 -1.13
CA ASP A 444 -14.04 5.05 -0.81
C ASP A 444 -14.10 4.03 0.31
N ILE A 445 -13.45 2.88 0.13
CA ILE A 445 -13.50 1.78 1.10
C ILE A 445 -12.13 1.11 1.23
N LEU A 446 -11.71 0.87 2.46
CA LEU A 446 -10.60 -0.03 2.78
C LEU A 446 -11.07 -1.13 3.72
N ASN A 447 -11.00 -2.37 3.26
CA ASN A 447 -11.31 -3.54 4.08
C ASN A 447 -10.01 -4.23 4.47
N ILE A 448 -9.92 -4.64 5.74
CA ILE A 448 -8.74 -5.30 6.29
C ILE A 448 -9.17 -6.52 7.09
N ASN A 449 -8.54 -7.67 6.86
CA ASN A 449 -8.77 -8.82 7.74
C ASN A 449 -8.07 -8.61 9.08
N PHE A 450 -6.74 -8.50 9.09
CA PHE A 450 -5.97 -8.38 10.33
C PHE A 450 -5.03 -7.17 10.33
N VAL A 451 -5.02 -6.42 11.45
CA VAL A 451 -4.08 -5.33 11.72
C VAL A 451 -3.27 -5.65 12.99
N ALA A 452 -1.95 -5.79 12.84
CA ALA A 452 -1.01 -5.86 13.95
C ALA A 452 -0.31 -4.49 14.13
N ALA A 453 -0.87 -3.63 14.99
CA ALA A 453 -0.29 -2.35 15.31
C ALA A 453 0.58 -2.46 16.58
N ARG A 454 1.89 -2.34 16.41
CA ARG A 454 2.92 -2.48 17.46
C ARG A 454 3.24 -1.14 18.13
N PRO A 455 3.99 -1.12 19.25
CA PRO A 455 4.34 0.13 19.92
C PRO A 455 4.93 1.17 18.98
N THR A 456 4.47 2.42 19.12
CA THR A 456 4.77 3.61 18.29
C THR A 456 4.24 3.58 16.86
N SER A 457 3.42 2.61 16.50
CA SER A 457 2.78 2.61 15.18
C SER A 457 1.88 3.82 15.01
N TYR A 458 1.90 4.39 13.81
CA TYR A 458 1.01 5.45 13.39
C TYR A 458 0.34 5.04 12.08
N ILE A 459 -0.99 4.98 12.07
CA ILE A 459 -1.77 4.62 10.89
C ILE A 459 -2.83 5.69 10.65
N ASN A 460 -2.79 6.34 9.49
CA ASN A 460 -3.76 7.36 9.12
C ASN A 460 -4.57 6.95 7.89
N PHE A 461 -5.82 6.60 8.15
CA PHE A 461 -6.91 6.33 7.21
C PHE A 461 -7.93 7.49 7.11
N GLY A 462 -7.61 8.67 7.65
CA GLY A 462 -8.55 9.78 7.82
C GLY A 462 -9.21 10.26 6.52
N ASP A 463 -8.53 10.10 5.39
CA ASP A 463 -9.03 10.49 4.07
C ASP A 463 -9.84 9.37 3.37
N ILE A 464 -10.00 8.20 3.99
CA ILE A 464 -10.81 7.07 3.49
C ILE A 464 -12.21 7.15 4.10
N LYS A 465 -13.27 7.11 3.27
CA LYS A 465 -14.65 7.31 3.74
C LYS A 465 -15.08 6.25 4.76
N GLN A 466 -14.82 4.97 4.47
CA GLN A 466 -15.15 3.85 5.35
C GLN A 466 -14.01 2.85 5.44
N VAL A 467 -13.69 2.45 6.67
CA VAL A 467 -12.72 1.38 6.95
C VAL A 467 -13.42 0.25 7.69
N ASN A 468 -13.27 -0.99 7.22
CA ASN A 468 -13.79 -2.18 7.91
C ASN A 468 -12.62 -3.07 8.29
N ILE A 469 -12.53 -3.48 9.56
CA ILE A 469 -11.44 -4.31 10.08
C ILE A 469 -12.04 -5.51 10.78
N ASN A 470 -11.69 -6.74 10.37
CA ASN A 470 -12.13 -7.92 11.12
C ASN A 470 -11.45 -7.93 12.50
N GLU A 471 -10.12 -7.93 12.54
CA GLU A 471 -9.36 -7.98 13.78
C GLU A 471 -8.26 -6.89 13.87
N LEU A 472 -8.31 -6.10 14.93
CA LEU A 472 -7.25 -5.16 15.31
C LEU A 472 -6.57 -5.64 16.60
N SER A 473 -5.27 -5.91 16.54
CA SER A 473 -4.41 -6.07 17.72
C SER A 473 -3.54 -4.83 17.88
N ALA A 474 -3.91 -3.96 18.83
CA ALA A 474 -3.24 -2.70 19.09
C ALA A 474 -2.37 -2.75 20.35
N MET A 475 -1.16 -2.21 20.23
CA MET A 475 -0.22 -2.04 21.33
C MET A 475 0.41 -0.65 21.23
N GLU A 476 -0.03 0.28 22.08
CA GLU A 476 0.49 1.66 22.12
C GLU A 476 0.64 2.31 20.73
N ALA A 477 -0.42 2.20 19.94
CA ALA A 477 -0.48 2.65 18.55
C ALA A 477 -1.55 3.72 18.36
N ASP A 478 -1.30 4.63 17.41
CA ASP A 478 -2.24 5.69 17.05
C ASP A 478 -2.87 5.40 15.69
N ILE A 479 -4.20 5.39 15.64
CA ILE A 479 -4.98 5.09 14.46
C ILE A 479 -5.98 6.23 14.23
N TYR A 480 -5.97 6.79 13.02
CA TYR A 480 -6.88 7.85 12.60
C TYR A 480 -7.74 7.33 11.47
N MET A 481 -9.05 7.54 11.53
CA MET A 481 -9.98 7.14 10.48
C MET A 481 -11.17 8.07 10.44
N LYS A 482 -11.91 8.10 9.33
CA LYS A 482 -13.18 8.83 9.25
C LYS A 482 -14.29 8.02 9.90
N THR A 483 -14.59 6.84 9.38
CA THR A 483 -15.53 5.91 10.00
C THR A 483 -14.97 4.49 10.02
N GLY A 484 -15.32 3.72 11.05
CA GLY A 484 -14.77 2.38 11.28
C GLY A 484 -15.81 1.37 11.74
N ILE A 485 -15.82 0.18 11.15
CA ILE A 485 -16.54 -0.99 11.68
C ILE A 485 -15.52 -2.07 11.99
N PHE A 486 -15.56 -2.59 13.22
CA PHE A 486 -14.69 -3.63 13.70
C PHE A 486 -15.50 -4.85 14.12
N ASN A 487 -15.01 -6.07 13.85
CA ASN A 487 -15.49 -7.22 14.62
C ASN A 487 -14.81 -7.20 15.99
N THR A 488 -13.48 -7.27 16.00
CA THR A 488 -12.69 -7.37 17.22
C THR A 488 -11.58 -6.32 17.29
N ILE A 489 -11.46 -5.68 18.45
CA ILE A 489 -10.33 -4.86 18.86
C ILE A 489 -9.75 -5.46 20.14
N THR A 490 -8.49 -5.83 20.13
CA THR A 490 -7.73 -6.20 21.33
C THR A 490 -6.65 -5.16 21.58
N ASN A 491 -6.69 -4.54 22.75
CA ASN A 491 -5.68 -3.60 23.21
C ASN A 491 -4.81 -4.21 24.30
N LYS A 492 -3.49 -4.07 24.18
CA LYS A 492 -2.54 -4.38 25.24
C LYS A 492 -1.54 -3.24 25.39
N LYS A 493 -0.90 -3.15 26.54
CA LYS A 493 0.27 -2.28 26.73
C LYS A 493 1.57 -3.06 26.47
N GLY A 494 2.51 -2.41 25.78
CA GLY A 494 3.85 -2.95 25.56
C GLY A 494 4.64 -3.04 26.86
N GLN A 495 5.69 -3.86 26.89
CA GLN A 495 6.60 -3.97 28.05
C GLN A 495 7.70 -2.89 28.05
N THR A 496 7.79 -2.13 26.97
CA THR A 496 8.88 -1.20 26.69
C THR A 496 8.45 0.24 27.00
N ILE A 497 9.26 1.01 27.74
CA ILE A 497 9.02 2.43 28.08
C ILE A 497 9.29 3.33 26.85
N ILE A 498 8.61 3.02 25.75
CA ILE A 498 8.87 3.64 24.46
C ILE A 498 7.78 4.66 24.14
N THR A 499 6.63 4.67 24.81
CA THR A 499 5.46 5.50 24.45
C THR A 499 4.86 6.31 25.60
N ASN A 500 3.92 7.22 25.26
CA ASN A 500 3.08 7.96 26.21
C ASN A 500 2.05 7.07 26.95
N GLY A 501 2.04 5.76 26.68
CA GLY A 501 1.45 4.75 27.55
C GLY A 501 0.03 4.30 27.23
N ALA A 502 -0.56 4.73 26.11
CA ALA A 502 -1.90 4.33 25.66
C ALA A 502 -1.98 4.23 24.13
N SER A 503 -2.86 3.36 23.62
CA SER A 503 -3.23 3.41 22.20
C SER A 503 -4.32 4.45 21.97
N LYS A 504 -4.39 5.01 20.77
CA LYS A 504 -5.37 6.03 20.39
C LYS A 504 -6.11 5.63 19.12
N ILE A 505 -7.44 5.75 19.12
CA ILE A 505 -8.27 5.73 17.92
C ILE A 505 -8.97 7.08 17.82
N VAL A 506 -8.79 7.80 16.72
CA VAL A 506 -9.57 8.99 16.39
C VAL A 506 -10.50 8.67 15.23
N ALA A 507 -11.80 8.91 15.42
CA ALA A 507 -12.81 8.67 14.40
C ALA A 507 -13.93 9.71 14.41
N ASN A 508 -14.75 9.73 13.37
CA ASN A 508 -16.04 10.43 13.37
C ASN A 508 -17.15 9.53 13.94
N ALA A 509 -17.14 8.23 13.63
CA ALA A 509 -18.07 7.22 14.13
C ALA A 509 -17.42 5.83 14.12
N LEU A 510 -17.76 4.97 15.09
CA LEU A 510 -17.17 3.64 15.23
C LEU A 510 -18.20 2.59 15.70
N ASN A 511 -18.17 1.41 15.11
CA ASN A 511 -18.93 0.24 15.58
C ASN A 511 -17.99 -0.92 15.95
N VAL A 512 -18.35 -1.66 16.99
CA VAL A 512 -17.71 -2.94 17.37
C VAL A 512 -18.78 -4.04 17.42
N ASN A 513 -18.64 -5.04 16.57
CA ASN A 513 -19.65 -6.10 16.39
C ASN A 513 -19.48 -7.28 17.36
N GLU A 514 -18.25 -7.60 17.76
CA GLU A 514 -17.98 -8.82 18.56
C GLU A 514 -17.27 -8.51 19.87
N LEU A 515 -16.09 -7.88 19.85
CA LEU A 515 -15.28 -7.71 21.05
C LEU A 515 -14.41 -6.45 21.02
N LEU A 516 -14.45 -5.65 22.08
CA LEU A 516 -13.42 -4.67 22.42
C LEU A 516 -12.79 -5.11 23.74
N HIS A 517 -11.58 -5.67 23.69
CA HIS A 517 -10.88 -6.20 24.85
C HIS A 517 -9.70 -5.32 25.25
N ILE A 518 -9.77 -4.72 26.43
CA ILE A 518 -8.63 -4.10 27.10
C ILE A 518 -7.97 -5.15 27.98
N LYS A 519 -6.83 -5.67 27.51
CA LYS A 519 -6.22 -6.89 28.01
C LYS A 519 -4.98 -6.62 28.85
N ASP A 520 -4.81 -7.43 29.89
CA ASP A 520 -3.62 -7.44 30.74
C ASP A 520 -2.43 -8.07 30.00
N SER A 521 -1.25 -7.49 30.21
CA SER A 521 0.04 -8.10 29.91
C SER A 521 0.67 -8.66 31.19
N SER A 522 1.92 -9.11 31.13
CA SER A 522 2.63 -9.58 32.33
C SER A 522 2.95 -8.49 33.36
N LYS A 523 2.93 -7.21 32.97
CA LYS A 523 3.32 -6.08 33.86
C LYS A 523 2.32 -4.92 33.86
N HIS A 524 1.71 -4.63 32.72
CA HIS A 524 0.81 -3.50 32.53
C HIS A 524 -0.50 -3.96 31.91
N SER A 525 -1.58 -3.26 32.19
CA SER A 525 -2.85 -3.45 31.49
C SER A 525 -2.93 -2.57 30.25
N GLY A 526 -3.76 -2.95 29.28
CA GLY A 526 -4.07 -2.08 28.14
C GLY A 526 -4.66 -0.74 28.58
N VAL A 527 -4.31 0.32 27.87
CA VAL A 527 -4.92 1.64 28.01
C VAL A 527 -5.26 2.14 26.61
N MET A 528 -6.53 2.49 26.40
CA MET A 528 -7.02 2.94 25.10
C MET A 528 -7.79 4.25 25.23
N ASN A 529 -7.48 5.18 24.34
CA ASN A 529 -8.21 6.42 24.12
C ASN A 529 -8.97 6.34 22.80
N ILE A 530 -10.28 6.49 22.83
CA ILE A 530 -11.12 6.64 21.64
C ILE A 530 -11.67 8.06 21.63
N GLU A 531 -11.36 8.82 20.59
CA GLU A 531 -11.84 10.19 20.41
C GLU A 531 -12.75 10.26 19.19
N LEU A 532 -14.01 10.62 19.43
CA LEU A 532 -15.05 10.71 18.41
C LEU A 532 -15.43 12.17 18.19
N ASN A 533 -15.05 12.68 17.03
CA ASN A 533 -15.19 14.12 16.74
C ASN A 533 -16.62 14.49 16.35
N GLY A 534 -17.39 13.57 15.76
CA GLY A 534 -18.79 13.80 15.42
C GLY A 534 -19.01 15.07 14.60
N ASN A 535 -18.14 15.38 13.66
CA ASN A 535 -18.21 16.62 12.86
C ASN A 535 -18.90 16.38 11.51
N GLU A 536 -18.84 15.17 10.97
CA GLU A 536 -19.34 14.84 9.64
C GLU A 536 -20.54 13.90 9.69
N GLU A 537 -21.46 14.03 8.74
CA GLU A 537 -22.54 13.05 8.62
C GLU A 537 -22.02 11.70 8.12
N VAL A 538 -22.66 10.63 8.59
CA VAL A 538 -22.40 9.26 8.14
C VAL A 538 -23.59 8.79 7.33
N LYS A 539 -23.33 8.39 6.07
CA LYS A 539 -24.36 7.87 5.16
C LYS A 539 -23.95 6.47 4.72
N GLN A 540 -24.78 5.49 5.06
CA GLN A 540 -24.68 4.11 4.56
C GLN A 540 -25.91 3.82 3.71
N ASP A 541 -25.70 3.13 2.61
CA ASP A 541 -26.72 2.82 1.61
C ASP A 541 -26.70 1.31 1.36
N PHE A 542 -27.51 0.60 2.14
CA PHE A 542 -27.56 -0.87 2.13
C PHE A 542 -28.41 -1.43 0.97
N ASP A 543 -29.20 -0.59 0.29
CA ASP A 543 -30.02 -1.00 -0.85
C ASP A 543 -29.16 -1.46 -2.04
N LYS A 544 -27.89 -1.05 -2.07
CA LYS A 544 -26.90 -1.46 -3.06
C LYS A 544 -26.34 -2.87 -2.86
N TYR A 545 -26.59 -3.50 -1.71
CA TYR A 545 -25.99 -4.79 -1.40
C TYR A 545 -26.74 -5.93 -2.11
N LEU A 546 -26.02 -7.01 -2.42
CA LEU A 546 -26.62 -8.18 -3.07
C LEU A 546 -27.55 -8.90 -2.09
N LYS A 547 -28.83 -8.98 -2.41
CA LYS A 547 -29.78 -9.77 -1.62
C LYS A 547 -29.51 -11.26 -1.81
N VAL A 548 -29.36 -11.99 -0.71
CA VAL A 548 -29.13 -13.45 -0.68
C VAL A 548 -30.25 -14.15 0.10
N SER A 549 -30.54 -15.40 -0.25
CA SER A 549 -31.65 -16.16 0.36
C SER A 549 -31.37 -16.68 1.77
N ALA A 550 -30.10 -16.76 2.17
CA ALA A 550 -29.69 -17.24 3.49
C ALA A 550 -29.98 -16.18 4.57
N ASP A 551 -30.36 -16.64 5.77
CA ASP A 551 -30.41 -15.78 6.95
C ASP A 551 -29.01 -15.57 7.55
N SER A 552 -28.90 -14.63 8.48
CA SER A 552 -27.62 -14.29 9.12
C SER A 552 -26.97 -15.42 9.92
N LYS A 553 -27.74 -16.38 10.45
CA LYS A 553 -27.21 -17.50 11.23
C LYS A 553 -26.63 -18.57 10.31
N ASP A 554 -27.34 -18.89 9.24
CA ASP A 554 -26.89 -19.85 8.24
C ASP A 554 -25.64 -19.32 7.53
N LEU A 555 -25.64 -18.05 7.11
CA LEU A 555 -24.49 -17.43 6.44
C LEU A 555 -23.20 -17.53 7.27
N LYS A 556 -23.28 -17.32 8.59
CA LYS A 556 -22.13 -17.42 9.50
C LYS A 556 -21.56 -18.83 9.65
N ASN A 557 -22.35 -19.86 9.34
CA ASN A 557 -21.93 -21.26 9.43
C ASN A 557 -21.51 -21.86 8.08
N MET A 558 -21.65 -21.11 6.98
CA MET A 558 -21.26 -21.57 5.65
C MET A 558 -19.73 -21.56 5.45
N SER A 559 -19.24 -22.57 4.75
CA SER A 559 -17.90 -22.60 4.18
C SER A 559 -17.75 -21.60 3.03
N ALA A 560 -16.50 -21.32 2.64
CA ALA A 560 -16.20 -20.44 1.51
C ALA A 560 -16.86 -20.88 0.20
N ASP A 561 -16.88 -22.18 -0.09
CA ASP A 561 -17.51 -22.74 -1.28
C ASP A 561 -19.04 -22.59 -1.25
N GLU A 562 -19.66 -22.74 -0.08
CA GLU A 562 -21.10 -22.52 0.09
C GLU A 562 -21.47 -21.05 -0.09
N ILE A 563 -20.70 -20.12 0.50
CA ILE A 563 -20.88 -18.68 0.32
C ILE A 563 -20.73 -18.31 -1.16
N LYS A 564 -19.71 -18.85 -1.86
CA LYS A 564 -19.51 -18.59 -3.28
C LYS A 564 -20.71 -19.06 -4.12
N LYS A 565 -21.22 -20.27 -3.88
CA LYS A 565 -22.42 -20.79 -4.54
C LYS A 565 -23.66 -19.96 -4.24
N LEU A 566 -23.81 -19.48 -3.01
CA LEU A 566 -24.91 -18.59 -2.61
C LEU A 566 -24.87 -17.27 -3.39
N ILE A 567 -23.69 -16.64 -3.49
CA ILE A 567 -23.49 -15.41 -4.26
C ILE A 567 -23.80 -15.63 -5.74
N GLU A 568 -23.26 -16.70 -6.34
CA GLU A 568 -23.48 -17.03 -7.75
C GLU A 568 -24.97 -17.25 -8.06
N SER A 569 -25.66 -18.02 -7.21
CA SER A 569 -27.11 -18.26 -7.35
C SER A 569 -27.91 -16.98 -7.23
N SER A 570 -27.54 -16.10 -6.29
CA SER A 570 -28.22 -14.83 -6.05
C SER A 570 -28.04 -13.84 -7.20
N LYS A 571 -26.88 -13.85 -7.89
CA LYS A 571 -26.65 -13.05 -9.10
C LYS A 571 -27.58 -13.45 -10.24
N SER A 572 -27.74 -14.75 -10.46
CA SER A 572 -28.63 -15.28 -11.52
C SER A 572 -30.09 -14.90 -11.29
N GLN A 573 -30.53 -14.81 -10.02
CA GLN A 573 -31.89 -14.41 -9.67
C GLN A 573 -32.10 -12.89 -9.76
N ASN A 574 -31.11 -12.08 -9.37
CA ASN A 574 -31.19 -10.61 -9.38
C ASN A 574 -30.98 -9.96 -10.76
N ASN A 575 -30.47 -10.69 -11.76
CA ASN A 575 -30.38 -10.19 -13.15
C ASN A 575 -31.76 -9.85 -13.79
N ASN A 576 -32.88 -10.18 -13.13
CA ASN A 576 -34.23 -9.76 -13.52
C ASN A 576 -34.74 -8.46 -12.87
N THR A 577 -33.99 -7.86 -11.94
CA THR A 577 -34.32 -6.56 -11.32
C THR A 577 -33.28 -5.51 -11.70
N SER A 578 -33.61 -4.73 -12.73
CA SER A 578 -32.87 -3.57 -13.22
C SER A 578 -32.57 -2.56 -12.09
N GLY A 579 -31.35 -2.52 -11.57
CA GLY A 579 -30.96 -1.47 -10.60
C GLY A 579 -29.57 -1.57 -9.97
N THR A 580 -29.07 -2.78 -9.66
CA THR A 580 -27.85 -2.93 -8.83
C THR A 580 -26.58 -3.09 -9.69
N ASN A 581 -25.65 -2.13 -9.62
CA ASN A 581 -24.37 -2.23 -10.32
C ASN A 581 -23.46 -3.24 -9.59
N THR A 582 -22.84 -4.17 -10.32
CA THR A 582 -21.93 -5.18 -9.74
C THR A 582 -20.79 -4.52 -8.96
N ALA A 583 -20.26 -3.39 -9.43
CA ALA A 583 -19.20 -2.66 -8.75
C ALA A 583 -19.60 -2.12 -7.36
N ASP A 584 -20.90 -2.00 -7.08
CA ASP A 584 -21.39 -1.55 -5.78
C ASP A 584 -21.28 -2.65 -4.72
N TYR A 585 -21.69 -3.88 -5.06
CA TYR A 585 -21.69 -5.00 -4.11
C TYR A 585 -20.51 -5.96 -4.25
N GLN A 586 -19.75 -5.96 -5.35
CA GLN A 586 -18.58 -6.82 -5.51
C GLN A 586 -17.44 -6.08 -6.22
N ASN A 587 -16.29 -5.99 -5.55
CA ASN A 587 -15.11 -5.30 -6.04
C ASN A 587 -13.85 -5.81 -5.32
N ALA A 588 -12.70 -5.16 -5.53
CA ALA A 588 -11.44 -5.57 -4.92
C ALA A 588 -11.43 -5.55 -3.38
N SER A 589 -12.34 -4.79 -2.74
CA SER A 589 -12.46 -4.75 -1.28
C SER A 589 -13.26 -5.92 -0.69
N GLY A 590 -14.11 -6.59 -1.46
CA GLY A 590 -14.98 -7.66 -0.96
C GLY A 590 -16.34 -7.75 -1.64
N THR A 591 -17.21 -8.59 -1.06
CA THR A 591 -18.60 -8.76 -1.50
C THR A 591 -19.56 -8.33 -0.39
N TYR A 592 -20.55 -7.50 -0.71
CA TYR A 592 -21.53 -6.95 0.22
C TYR A 592 -22.89 -7.58 -0.02
N VAL A 593 -23.50 -8.13 1.02
CA VAL A 593 -24.75 -8.88 0.93
C VAL A 593 -25.77 -8.41 1.96
N THR A 594 -27.04 -8.57 1.61
CA THR A 594 -28.18 -8.44 2.52
C THR A 594 -28.86 -9.79 2.64
N THR A 595 -28.90 -10.31 3.85
CA THR A 595 -29.51 -11.60 4.22
C THR A 595 -31.04 -11.52 4.24
N SER A 596 -31.72 -12.68 4.23
CA SER A 596 -33.18 -12.75 4.21
C SER A 596 -33.85 -12.22 5.48
N ASP A 597 -33.15 -12.22 6.62
CA ASP A 597 -33.55 -11.57 7.88
C ASP A 597 -33.19 -10.08 7.95
N GLY A 598 -32.71 -9.49 6.84
CA GLY A 598 -32.49 -8.06 6.70
C GLY A 598 -31.15 -7.56 7.25
N LYS A 599 -30.22 -8.44 7.63
CA LYS A 599 -28.88 -8.03 8.08
C LYS A 599 -27.91 -7.87 6.92
N HIS A 600 -26.94 -6.98 7.10
CA HIS A 600 -25.97 -6.61 6.08
C HIS A 600 -24.59 -7.13 6.43
N TYR A 601 -23.89 -7.76 5.49
CA TYR A 601 -22.55 -8.31 5.70
C TYR A 601 -21.60 -7.91 4.58
N LEU A 602 -20.37 -7.61 4.97
CA LEU A 602 -19.20 -7.65 4.11
C LEU A 602 -18.56 -9.03 4.24
N ILE A 603 -18.41 -9.72 3.13
CA ILE A 603 -17.61 -10.94 2.98
C ILE A 603 -16.24 -10.52 2.48
N LEU A 604 -15.20 -10.77 3.29
CA LEU A 604 -13.83 -10.43 2.89
C LEU A 604 -13.37 -11.33 1.74
N PRO A 605 -12.60 -10.79 0.77
CA PRO A 605 -11.96 -11.59 -0.26
C PRO A 605 -11.07 -12.68 0.38
N ASP A 606 -10.98 -13.84 -0.28
CA ASP A 606 -9.97 -14.85 0.05
C ASP A 606 -8.54 -14.36 -0.28
N ILE A 607 -7.52 -15.04 0.24
CA ILE A 607 -6.12 -14.83 -0.14
C ILE A 607 -6.00 -14.96 -1.66
N MET A 608 -5.58 -13.89 -2.33
CA MET A 608 -5.43 -13.92 -3.77
C MET A 608 -4.19 -14.75 -4.17
N THR A 609 -4.35 -15.55 -5.22
CA THR A 609 -3.29 -16.40 -5.79
C THR A 609 -3.14 -16.12 -7.29
N ASN A 610 -1.96 -16.38 -7.83
CA ASN A 610 -1.68 -16.33 -9.26
C ASN A 610 -0.68 -17.44 -9.60
N GLU A 611 -0.87 -18.15 -10.72
CA GLU A 611 -0.02 -19.30 -11.11
C GLU A 611 1.47 -18.97 -11.23
N ASN A 612 1.82 -17.71 -11.49
CA ASN A 612 3.20 -17.26 -11.63
C ASN A 612 3.84 -16.79 -10.32
N ILE A 613 3.05 -16.68 -9.25
CA ILE A 613 3.45 -16.17 -7.94
C ILE A 613 3.34 -17.28 -6.90
N THR A 614 4.42 -17.53 -6.16
CA THR A 614 4.37 -18.38 -4.97
C THR A 614 4.06 -17.52 -3.76
N ASN A 615 2.86 -17.68 -3.21
CA ASN A 615 2.44 -16.96 -2.02
C ASN A 615 3.32 -17.31 -0.80
N ASN A 616 3.56 -16.32 0.05
CA ASN A 616 4.21 -16.47 1.34
C ASN A 616 3.38 -17.40 2.24
N LYS A 617 4.03 -18.30 2.96
CA LYS A 617 3.36 -19.26 3.85
C LYS A 617 2.88 -18.63 5.16
N ILE A 618 3.39 -17.45 5.52
CA ILE A 618 3.05 -16.75 6.76
C ILE A 618 2.11 -15.61 6.40
N GLN A 619 0.80 -15.84 6.53
CA GLN A 619 -0.25 -14.84 6.28
C GLN A 619 -1.33 -14.93 7.36
N ALA A 620 -2.12 -13.87 7.52
CA ALA A 620 -3.34 -13.95 8.31
C ALA A 620 -4.30 -14.95 7.67
N ALA A 621 -4.86 -15.86 8.47
CA ALA A 621 -5.80 -16.85 7.98
C ALA A 621 -7.04 -16.16 7.41
N ASN A 622 -7.40 -16.53 6.19
CA ASN A 622 -8.59 -16.10 5.50
C ASN A 622 -8.86 -17.12 4.41
N GLY A 623 -10.08 -17.66 4.39
CA GLY A 623 -10.52 -18.61 3.36
C GLY A 623 -11.62 -18.03 2.49
N GLY A 624 -11.88 -16.72 2.52
CA GLY A 624 -13.01 -16.10 1.82
C GLY A 624 -14.36 -16.30 2.50
N ASN A 625 -14.36 -16.64 3.79
CA ASN A 625 -15.56 -16.84 4.61
C ASN A 625 -15.64 -15.91 5.84
N ILE A 626 -14.73 -14.94 5.95
CA ILE A 626 -14.75 -13.96 7.04
C ILE A 626 -15.83 -12.92 6.76
N LEU A 627 -16.70 -12.71 7.74
CA LEU A 627 -17.85 -11.81 7.66
C LEU A 627 -17.68 -10.64 8.62
N ILE A 628 -17.91 -9.41 8.15
CA ILE A 628 -18.04 -8.22 8.98
C ILE A 628 -19.46 -7.70 8.84
N GLU A 629 -20.23 -7.71 9.93
CA GLU A 629 -21.59 -7.15 9.93
C GLU A 629 -21.54 -5.63 9.69
N GLN A 630 -22.28 -5.16 8.70
CA GLN A 630 -22.34 -3.74 8.32
C GLN A 630 -23.45 -3.06 9.11
N THR A 631 -23.18 -2.81 10.38
CA THR A 631 -24.10 -2.12 11.31
C THR A 631 -24.15 -0.61 11.03
N THR A 632 -25.27 0.02 11.39
CA THR A 632 -25.45 1.47 11.20
C THR A 632 -24.48 2.26 12.09
N LEU A 633 -23.74 3.18 11.50
CA LEU A 633 -22.80 4.06 12.19
C LEU A 633 -23.52 5.31 12.69
N THR A 634 -23.27 5.68 13.94
CA THR A 634 -23.84 6.89 14.55
C THR A 634 -22.75 7.94 14.72
N LYS A 635 -22.96 9.11 14.12
CA LYS A 635 -22.05 10.26 14.22
C LYS A 635 -21.70 10.57 15.68
N GLY A 636 -20.40 10.65 15.98
CA GLY A 636 -19.89 10.95 17.32
C GLY A 636 -20.07 9.84 18.35
N ALA A 637 -20.42 8.62 17.94
CA ALA A 637 -20.68 7.51 18.86
C ALA A 637 -19.85 6.25 18.57
N LEU A 638 -19.55 5.55 19.66
CA LEU A 638 -19.10 4.16 19.68
C LEU A 638 -20.33 3.29 19.90
N ASN A 639 -20.74 2.54 18.89
CA ASN A 639 -21.81 1.56 19.02
C ASN A 639 -21.21 0.18 19.32
N ASN A 640 -21.53 -0.38 20.49
CA ASN A 640 -21.14 -1.73 20.89
C ASN A 640 -22.30 -2.70 20.66
N TYR A 641 -22.21 -3.52 19.61
CA TYR A 641 -23.10 -4.65 19.35
C TYR A 641 -22.55 -5.97 19.91
N GLY A 642 -21.26 -6.00 20.25
CA GLY A 642 -20.58 -7.12 20.88
C GLY A 642 -20.37 -6.94 22.39
N LYS A 643 -19.20 -7.31 22.87
CA LYS A 643 -18.79 -7.17 24.26
C LYS A 643 -17.64 -6.17 24.40
N ILE A 644 -17.77 -5.18 25.28
CA ILE A 644 -16.60 -4.47 25.81
C ILE A 644 -16.13 -5.24 27.05
N LEU A 645 -14.86 -5.64 27.07
CA LEU A 645 -14.26 -6.40 28.16
C LEU A 645 -13.00 -5.69 28.65
N LEU A 646 -12.92 -5.42 29.95
CA LEU A 646 -11.70 -4.99 30.63
C LEU A 646 -11.26 -6.11 31.57
N ASP A 647 -9.98 -6.50 31.54
CA ASP A 647 -9.42 -7.44 32.50
C ASP A 647 -9.40 -6.86 33.94
N ALA A 648 -9.10 -7.69 34.94
CA ALA A 648 -9.20 -7.34 36.36
C ALA A 648 -7.99 -6.58 36.95
N GLY A 649 -7.00 -6.19 36.14
CA GLY A 649 -6.05 -5.13 36.50
C GLY A 649 -5.23 -5.35 37.77
N PHE A 650 -4.94 -6.60 38.15
CA PHE A 650 -4.09 -6.94 39.30
C PHE A 650 -2.58 -6.94 38.97
N VAL A 651 -2.22 -6.49 37.77
CA VAL A 651 -0.82 -6.30 37.36
C VAL A 651 -0.20 -5.05 38.01
N GLY A 652 1.12 -5.05 38.21
CA GLY A 652 1.80 -4.01 39.00
C GLY A 652 1.83 -2.60 38.39
N GLY A 653 1.73 -2.48 37.06
CA GLY A 653 1.77 -1.22 36.32
C GLY A 653 0.39 -0.58 36.12
N ASP A 654 0.15 -0.07 34.92
CA ASP A 654 -1.11 0.58 34.55
C ASP A 654 -2.30 -0.36 34.68
N LYS A 655 -3.46 0.24 34.95
CA LYS A 655 -4.73 -0.45 35.14
C LYS A 655 -5.56 -0.41 33.86
N PRO A 656 -6.41 -1.42 33.61
CA PRO A 656 -7.12 -1.53 32.35
C PRO A 656 -8.10 -0.38 32.25
N THR A 657 -7.86 0.51 31.29
CA THR A 657 -8.60 1.76 31.20
C THR A 657 -9.03 2.05 29.76
N LEU A 658 -10.32 2.34 29.58
CA LEU A 658 -10.88 2.85 28.33
C LEU A 658 -11.36 4.27 28.54
N TYR A 659 -10.70 5.22 27.88
CA TYR A 659 -11.17 6.60 27.78
C TYR A 659 -11.92 6.77 26.46
N LEU A 660 -13.15 7.25 26.53
CA LEU A 660 -13.97 7.57 25.37
C LEU A 660 -14.39 9.03 25.44
N LYS A 661 -13.95 9.82 24.47
CA LYS A 661 -14.46 11.18 24.24
C LYS A 661 -15.47 11.11 23.11
N GLY A 662 -16.75 11.17 23.44
CA GLY A 662 -17.86 10.88 22.52
C GLY A 662 -18.95 10.05 23.19
N ASN A 663 -19.98 9.72 22.43
CA ASN A 663 -21.11 8.93 22.94
C ASN A 663 -20.78 7.43 22.95
N LEU A 664 -21.34 6.70 23.91
CA LEU A 664 -21.29 5.23 23.98
C LEU A 664 -22.71 4.70 23.91
N ASN A 665 -23.01 3.89 22.90
CA ASN A 665 -24.27 3.15 22.81
C ASN A 665 -23.97 1.67 23.00
N ASN A 666 -24.46 1.08 24.09
CA ASN A 666 -24.29 -0.33 24.38
C ASN A 666 -25.57 -1.11 24.05
N TYR A 667 -25.50 -1.98 23.05
CA TYR A 667 -26.61 -2.83 22.61
C TYR A 667 -26.51 -4.27 23.12
N ASN A 668 -25.37 -4.68 23.71
CA ASN A 668 -25.16 -6.07 24.11
C ASN A 668 -24.51 -6.22 25.50
N ALA A 669 -23.19 -6.07 25.65
CA ALA A 669 -22.57 -6.25 26.97
C ALA A 669 -21.32 -5.39 27.23
N ILE A 670 -21.19 -4.90 28.46
CA ILE A 670 -19.95 -4.32 29.00
C ILE A 670 -19.59 -5.09 30.28
N ASP A 671 -18.37 -5.61 30.35
CA ASP A 671 -17.82 -6.37 31.47
C ASP A 671 -16.53 -5.71 31.95
N ILE A 672 -16.60 -5.08 33.12
CA ILE A 672 -15.52 -4.30 33.70
C ILE A 672 -14.88 -5.12 34.81
N GLY A 673 -13.68 -5.64 34.53
CA GLY A 673 -12.84 -6.29 35.53
C GLY A 673 -12.59 -5.41 36.75
N ALA A 674 -12.30 -6.05 37.89
CA ALA A 674 -11.97 -5.33 39.12
C ALA A 674 -10.81 -4.38 38.85
N ASN A 675 -10.76 -3.21 39.49
CA ASN A 675 -9.70 -2.22 39.24
C ASN A 675 -9.64 -1.64 37.80
N GLY A 676 -10.54 -2.07 36.91
CA GLY A 676 -10.72 -1.53 35.58
C GLY A 676 -11.63 -0.30 35.58
N THR A 677 -11.40 0.61 34.63
CA THR A 677 -12.17 1.85 34.53
C THR A 677 -12.56 2.15 33.09
N ILE A 678 -13.84 2.47 32.87
CA ILE A 678 -14.31 3.11 31.64
C ILE A 678 -14.67 4.57 31.95
N SER A 679 -14.11 5.51 31.22
CA SER A 679 -14.41 6.94 31.35
C SER A 679 -15.01 7.48 30.07
N VAL A 680 -16.27 7.93 30.12
CA VAL A 680 -17.03 8.44 28.98
C VAL A 680 -17.27 9.95 29.14
N SER A 681 -16.73 10.73 28.21
CA SER A 681 -16.97 12.17 28.08
C SER A 681 -17.95 12.42 26.94
N GLY A 682 -19.21 12.06 27.18
CA GLY A 682 -20.32 12.13 26.24
C GLY A 682 -21.57 11.44 26.80
N THR A 683 -22.57 11.24 25.95
CA THR A 683 -23.80 10.54 26.34
C THR A 683 -23.57 9.03 26.40
N PHE A 684 -24.06 8.37 27.44
CA PHE A 684 -24.09 6.92 27.54
C PHE A 684 -25.52 6.40 27.41
N ASN A 685 -25.79 5.55 26.42
CA ASN A 685 -27.08 4.88 26.26
C ASN A 685 -26.87 3.37 26.40
N ASN A 686 -27.54 2.76 27.37
CA ASN A 686 -27.42 1.34 27.65
C ASN A 686 -28.73 0.60 27.40
N GLN A 687 -28.71 -0.30 26.43
CA GLN A 687 -29.76 -1.29 26.14
C GLN A 687 -29.29 -2.72 26.42
N GLY A 688 -27.99 -2.90 26.69
CA GLY A 688 -27.36 -4.18 27.01
C GLY A 688 -27.09 -4.41 28.49
N ARG A 689 -26.34 -5.47 28.80
CA ARG A 689 -25.90 -5.86 30.15
C ARG A 689 -24.69 -5.06 30.61
N LEU A 690 -24.68 -4.71 31.90
CA LEU A 690 -23.52 -4.12 32.56
C LEU A 690 -23.06 -5.03 33.70
N ILE A 691 -21.82 -5.50 33.62
CA ILE A 691 -21.19 -6.39 34.58
C ILE A 691 -20.01 -5.67 35.22
N PHE A 692 -20.05 -5.52 36.54
CA PHE A 692 -18.96 -4.96 37.33
C PHE A 692 -18.37 -6.06 38.20
N ARG A 693 -17.11 -6.42 37.95
CA ARG A 693 -16.41 -7.44 38.74
C ARG A 693 -15.96 -6.83 40.06
N ILE A 694 -16.24 -7.53 41.14
CA ILE A 694 -15.76 -7.25 42.49
C ILE A 694 -14.84 -8.40 42.87
N GLN A 695 -13.57 -8.10 43.16
CA GLN A 695 -12.54 -9.11 43.34
C GLN A 695 -11.41 -8.64 44.27
N SER A 696 -10.88 -9.54 45.11
CA SER A 696 -9.61 -9.36 45.83
C SER A 696 -8.41 -9.82 44.98
N ASP A 697 -7.21 -9.30 45.23
CA ASP A 697 -6.01 -9.70 44.47
C ASP A 697 -5.81 -11.24 44.53
N PRO A 698 -5.85 -11.95 43.38
CA PRO A 698 -5.66 -13.40 43.35
C PRO A 698 -4.29 -13.84 43.88
N SER A 699 -3.27 -12.99 43.78
CA SER A 699 -1.90 -13.26 44.24
C SER A 699 -1.69 -13.00 45.73
N ASN A 700 -2.61 -12.26 46.36
CA ASN A 700 -2.59 -11.96 47.78
C ASN A 700 -4.02 -11.78 48.32
N ALA A 701 -4.64 -12.91 48.68
CA ALA A 701 -6.02 -12.98 49.16
C ALA A 701 -6.28 -12.31 50.53
N THR A 702 -5.34 -11.53 51.08
CA THR A 702 -5.54 -10.70 52.30
C THR A 702 -5.69 -9.20 51.99
N THR A 703 -5.74 -8.85 50.71
CA THR A 703 -5.75 -7.46 50.23
C THR A 703 -7.16 -6.87 50.11
N GLU A 704 -7.19 -5.55 49.92
CA GLU A 704 -8.38 -4.76 49.67
C GLU A 704 -9.18 -5.28 48.44
N VAL A 705 -10.49 -5.44 48.61
CA VAL A 705 -11.40 -5.79 47.52
C VAL A 705 -11.55 -4.59 46.58
N LYS A 706 -11.40 -4.81 45.28
CA LYS A 706 -11.54 -3.81 44.22
C LYS A 706 -12.78 -4.08 43.38
N ASN A 707 -13.34 -3.03 42.79
CA ASN A 707 -14.44 -3.12 41.85
C ASN A 707 -14.05 -2.54 40.48
N GLY A 708 -14.70 -3.00 39.43
CA GLY A 708 -14.75 -2.30 38.16
C GLY A 708 -15.59 -1.02 38.31
N SER A 709 -15.24 0.02 37.55
CA SER A 709 -15.95 1.30 37.62
C SER A 709 -16.19 1.93 36.25
N MET A 710 -17.28 2.69 36.15
CA MET A 710 -17.62 3.51 35.00
C MET A 710 -17.87 4.95 35.44
N ILE A 711 -17.22 5.90 34.77
CA ILE A 711 -17.31 7.34 35.04
C ILE A 711 -17.87 8.01 33.80
N ILE A 712 -18.96 8.76 33.94
CA ILE A 712 -19.67 9.38 32.81
C ILE A 712 -19.80 10.87 33.08
N SER A 713 -19.42 11.71 32.12
CA SER A 713 -19.50 13.18 32.23
C SER A 713 -20.62 13.80 31.40
N GLY A 714 -21.52 13.00 30.82
CA GLY A 714 -22.69 13.44 30.07
C GLY A 714 -23.97 12.77 30.54
N ASN A 715 -25.03 12.90 29.74
CA ASN A 715 -26.32 12.27 30.03
C ASN A 715 -26.20 10.75 29.94
N THR A 716 -26.84 10.05 30.86
CA THR A 716 -26.84 8.59 30.92
C THR A 716 -28.26 8.09 30.85
N THR A 717 -28.50 7.10 29.99
CA THR A 717 -29.81 6.45 29.83
C THR A 717 -29.67 4.95 30.01
N PHE A 718 -30.47 4.37 30.90
CA PHE A 718 -30.58 2.94 31.11
C PHE A 718 -31.95 2.46 30.68
N ASP A 719 -31.98 1.52 29.74
CA ASP A 719 -33.21 0.83 29.37
C ASP A 719 -33.52 -0.25 30.41
N ILE A 720 -34.68 -0.12 31.06
CA ILE A 720 -35.20 -1.06 32.07
C ILE A 720 -36.48 -1.73 31.59
N SER A 721 -36.75 -1.70 30.28
CA SER A 721 -37.96 -2.27 29.69
C SER A 721 -37.99 -3.81 29.84
N PRO A 722 -39.18 -4.44 29.92
CA PRO A 722 -39.27 -5.90 30.03
C PRO A 722 -38.62 -6.59 28.81
N GLY A 723 -37.88 -7.67 29.06
CA GLY A 723 -37.17 -8.42 28.01
C GLY A 723 -35.89 -7.74 27.48
N THR A 724 -35.58 -6.52 27.92
CA THR A 724 -34.27 -5.91 27.63
C THR A 724 -33.20 -6.53 28.50
N ALA A 725 -31.99 -6.65 27.97
CA ALA A 725 -30.87 -7.19 28.72
C ALA A 725 -30.28 -6.19 29.73
N GLY A 726 -30.96 -5.05 29.97
CA GLY A 726 -30.56 -3.89 30.78
C GLY A 726 -30.28 -4.12 32.27
N ALA A 727 -29.99 -5.35 32.68
CA ALA A 727 -29.65 -5.69 34.04
C ALA A 727 -28.23 -5.19 34.42
N PHE A 728 -28.15 -4.56 35.59
CA PHE A 728 -26.90 -4.33 36.30
C PHE A 728 -26.54 -5.59 37.08
N GLN A 729 -25.31 -6.07 36.89
CA GLN A 729 -24.76 -7.20 37.62
C GLN A 729 -23.47 -6.76 38.33
N ALA A 730 -23.48 -6.83 39.66
CA ALA A 730 -22.25 -6.79 40.45
C ALA A 730 -21.85 -8.25 40.73
N ASP A 731 -20.70 -8.68 40.22
CA ASP A 731 -20.30 -10.08 40.23
C ASP A 731 -19.11 -10.30 41.16
N ILE A 732 -19.30 -11.13 42.19
CA ILE A 732 -18.25 -11.50 43.15
C ILE A 732 -17.48 -12.68 42.56
N ALA A 733 -16.22 -12.45 42.20
CA ALA A 733 -15.48 -13.37 41.33
C ALA A 733 -15.11 -14.71 41.99
N ASP A 734 -14.97 -14.75 43.33
CA ASP A 734 -14.53 -15.94 44.05
C ASP A 734 -14.88 -15.90 45.56
N ALA A 735 -14.78 -17.07 46.20
CA ALA A 735 -15.07 -17.23 47.63
C ALA A 735 -14.12 -16.45 48.54
N ALA A 736 -12.86 -16.22 48.10
CA ALA A 736 -11.90 -15.43 48.85
C ALA A 736 -12.31 -13.95 48.91
N THR A 737 -12.79 -13.42 47.79
CA THR A 737 -13.37 -12.08 47.69
C THR A 737 -14.59 -11.97 48.60
N LEU A 738 -15.48 -12.97 48.58
CA LEU A 738 -16.65 -12.99 49.46
C LEU A 738 -16.25 -12.94 50.95
N ALA A 739 -15.25 -13.73 51.35
CA ALA A 739 -14.72 -13.71 52.71
C ALA A 739 -14.11 -12.33 53.06
N ASN A 740 -13.40 -11.70 52.12
CA ASN A 740 -12.76 -10.40 52.30
C ASN A 740 -13.72 -9.22 52.35
N LEU A 741 -14.92 -9.33 51.77
CA LEU A 741 -15.98 -8.34 51.93
C LEU A 741 -16.48 -8.27 53.38
N GLY A 742 -16.41 -9.39 54.12
CA GLY A 742 -16.77 -9.47 55.54
C GLY A 742 -15.67 -9.02 56.52
N ASN A 743 -14.45 -8.74 56.04
CA ASN A 743 -13.34 -8.33 56.90
C ASN A 743 -13.47 -6.87 57.36
N SER A 744 -12.98 -6.56 58.57
CA SER A 744 -13.10 -5.24 59.22
C SER A 744 -12.50 -4.07 58.41
N SER A 745 -11.52 -4.34 57.53
CA SER A 745 -10.92 -3.34 56.62
C SER A 745 -11.81 -2.96 55.42
N ASN A 746 -12.83 -3.75 55.10
CA ASN A 746 -13.79 -3.50 54.02
C ASN A 746 -15.24 -3.38 54.51
N ASN A 747 -15.50 -3.68 55.78
CA ASN A 747 -16.81 -3.59 56.39
C ASN A 747 -17.35 -2.14 56.32
N GLY A 748 -18.52 -1.97 55.69
CA GLY A 748 -19.14 -0.66 55.46
C GLY A 748 -18.61 0.14 54.25
N LYS A 749 -17.68 -0.37 53.46
CA LYS A 749 -17.24 0.30 52.22
C LYS A 749 -18.34 0.30 51.16
N GLN A 750 -18.53 1.45 50.51
CA GLN A 750 -19.38 1.60 49.34
C GLN A 750 -18.55 1.40 48.07
N TYR A 751 -19.02 0.51 47.18
CA TYR A 751 -18.40 0.26 45.88
C TYR A 751 -19.16 1.03 44.80
N ASN A 752 -18.64 2.20 44.42
CA ASN A 752 -19.25 3.06 43.41
C ASN A 752 -18.98 2.47 42.01
N LEU A 753 -19.99 1.81 41.44
CA LEU A 753 -19.91 1.15 40.14
C LEU A 753 -20.06 2.12 38.97
N VAL A 754 -21.02 3.05 39.09
CA VAL A 754 -21.29 4.09 38.11
C VAL A 754 -21.25 5.45 38.79
N THR A 755 -20.45 6.36 38.25
CA THR A 755 -20.37 7.75 38.70
C THR A 755 -20.76 8.68 37.55
N VAL A 756 -21.76 9.52 37.74
CA VAL A 756 -22.16 10.55 36.76
C VAL A 756 -21.75 11.93 37.29
N ASN A 757 -20.89 12.60 36.54
CA ASN A 757 -20.24 13.86 36.92
C ASN A 757 -20.73 15.04 36.07
N ASN A 758 -20.34 16.25 36.49
CA ASN A 758 -20.49 17.50 35.71
C ASN A 758 -21.92 17.87 35.30
N GLY A 759 -22.92 17.57 36.14
CA GLY A 759 -24.31 17.92 35.88
C GLY A 759 -25.00 17.03 34.84
N GLY A 760 -24.43 15.88 34.51
CA GLY A 760 -25.10 14.86 33.70
C GLY A 760 -26.37 14.33 34.37
N SER A 761 -27.41 14.10 33.58
CA SER A 761 -28.66 13.48 34.06
C SER A 761 -28.57 11.95 33.99
N ILE A 762 -29.22 11.27 34.94
CA ILE A 762 -29.46 9.83 34.87
C ILE A 762 -30.92 9.63 34.48
N ASN A 763 -31.15 8.90 33.38
CA ASN A 763 -32.46 8.58 32.85
C ASN A 763 -32.66 7.07 32.89
N TYR A 764 -33.84 6.64 33.32
CA TYR A 764 -34.29 5.25 33.19
C TYR A 764 -35.48 5.25 32.23
N THR A 765 -35.37 4.51 31.14
CA THR A 765 -36.43 4.39 30.14
C THR A 765 -37.11 3.03 30.27
N TYR A 766 -38.44 3.05 30.35
CA TYR A 766 -39.28 1.87 30.39
C TYR A 766 -40.29 1.94 29.25
N THR A 767 -40.17 1.02 28.31
CA THR A 767 -41.04 0.89 27.14
C THR A 767 -41.87 -0.36 27.30
N TYR A 768 -43.19 -0.21 27.21
CA TYR A 768 -44.13 -1.31 27.19
C TYR A 768 -45.23 -1.04 26.17
N GLY A 769 -45.37 -1.94 25.20
CA GLY A 769 -46.23 -1.72 24.04
C GLY A 769 -45.82 -0.45 23.29
N ASP A 770 -46.77 0.49 23.17
CA ASP A 770 -46.60 1.72 22.40
C ASP A 770 -46.16 2.92 23.26
N TYR A 771 -45.91 2.72 24.56
CA TYR A 771 -45.57 3.79 25.50
C TYR A 771 -44.15 3.65 26.02
N THR A 772 -43.42 4.77 26.06
CA THR A 772 -42.11 4.89 26.73
C THR A 772 -42.21 5.92 27.85
N THR A 773 -41.94 5.51 29.08
CA THR A 773 -41.82 6.37 30.25
C THR A 773 -40.35 6.57 30.60
N THR A 774 -39.93 7.83 30.78
CA THR A 774 -38.57 8.22 31.17
C THR A 774 -38.58 8.83 32.57
N PHE A 775 -37.81 8.23 33.48
CA PHE A 775 -37.55 8.75 34.82
C PHE A 775 -36.18 9.42 34.83
N SER A 776 -36.14 10.73 35.02
CA SER A 776 -34.92 11.53 34.95
C SER A 776 -34.55 12.07 36.33
N LYS A 777 -33.29 11.90 36.74
CA LYS A 777 -32.69 12.55 37.89
C LYS A 777 -31.61 13.52 37.40
N ASN A 778 -31.81 14.82 37.66
CA ASN A 778 -30.86 15.87 37.31
C ASN A 778 -30.68 16.84 38.48
N ASN A 779 -29.45 17.03 38.96
CA ASN A 779 -29.09 17.98 40.02
C ASN A 779 -30.06 18.01 41.22
N GLY A 780 -30.43 16.83 41.72
CA GLY A 780 -31.32 16.69 42.89
C GLY A 780 -32.82 16.76 42.60
N SER A 781 -33.23 17.11 41.38
CA SER A 781 -34.62 17.07 40.94
C SER A 781 -34.93 15.78 40.17
N ALA A 782 -36.05 15.14 40.48
CA ALA A 782 -36.56 13.98 39.77
C ALA A 782 -37.76 14.41 38.90
N SER A 783 -37.86 13.89 37.68
CA SER A 783 -38.98 14.12 36.79
C SER A 783 -39.38 12.84 36.05
N ILE A 784 -40.64 12.79 35.62
CA ILE A 784 -41.22 11.65 34.90
C ILE A 784 -41.88 12.21 33.64
N SER A 785 -41.69 11.54 32.50
CA SER A 785 -42.35 11.88 31.24
C SER A 785 -42.72 10.62 30.47
N THR A 786 -43.88 10.60 29.82
CA THR A 786 -44.34 9.47 29.01
C THR A 786 -44.65 9.93 27.58
N THR A 787 -44.24 9.14 26.59
CA THR A 787 -44.47 9.37 25.16
C THR A 787 -45.04 8.13 24.49
N HIS A 788 -45.99 8.31 23.57
CA HIS A 788 -46.55 7.26 22.71
C HIS A 788 -45.77 7.16 21.38
N LYS A 789 -45.69 5.97 20.77
CA LYS A 789 -44.92 5.68 19.53
C LYS A 789 -45.23 6.59 18.34
N ASP A 790 -46.46 7.10 18.26
CA ASP A 790 -46.93 7.95 17.15
C ASP A 790 -46.46 9.41 17.25
N GLY A 791 -45.68 9.76 18.29
CA GLY A 791 -44.76 10.90 18.26
C GLY A 791 -45.36 12.25 17.87
N ASN A 792 -46.45 12.69 18.50
CA ASN A 792 -46.77 14.12 18.83
C ASN A 792 -48.23 14.34 19.23
N SER A 793 -49.15 13.42 18.97
CA SER A 793 -50.60 13.66 19.11
C SER A 793 -51.30 12.93 20.27
N GLY A 794 -50.69 11.89 20.86
CA GLY A 794 -51.39 11.04 21.83
C GLY A 794 -51.19 11.37 23.31
N CYS A 795 -50.01 11.86 23.72
CA CYS A 795 -49.70 12.00 25.15
C CYS A 795 -48.46 12.90 25.39
N LYS A 796 -48.64 14.10 25.97
CA LYS A 796 -47.56 14.94 26.52
C LYS A 796 -48.02 15.48 27.87
N ASN A 797 -47.53 14.87 28.96
CA ASN A 797 -47.68 15.25 30.38
C ASN A 797 -49.07 15.71 30.85
N ASN A 798 -49.61 16.83 30.36
CA ASN A 798 -50.87 17.44 30.78
C ASN A 798 -52.10 16.75 30.16
N ASN A 799 -51.95 16.13 28.98
CA ASN A 799 -53.05 15.45 28.27
C ASN A 799 -53.19 13.96 28.65
N CYS A 800 -52.45 13.53 29.68
CA CYS A 800 -52.41 12.17 30.21
C CYS A 800 -52.45 12.27 31.72
N GLN A 801 -53.44 12.98 32.26
CA GLN A 801 -53.67 13.09 33.68
C GLN A 801 -55.11 12.66 33.97
N THR A 802 -55.28 11.62 34.78
CA THR A 802 -56.56 11.28 35.38
C THR A 802 -56.71 12.05 36.69
N ASN A 803 -57.93 12.49 36.99
CA ASN A 803 -58.23 13.07 38.29
C ASN A 803 -58.44 11.92 39.28
N THR A 804 -57.64 11.90 40.33
CA THR A 804 -57.87 11.02 41.48
C THR A 804 -59.13 11.43 42.21
N SER A 805 -59.78 10.49 42.90
CA SER A 805 -60.99 10.72 43.70
C SER A 805 -60.85 11.79 44.79
N ASN A 806 -59.63 12.23 45.10
CA ASN A 806 -59.32 13.24 46.11
C ASN A 806 -58.98 14.63 45.50
N GLY A 807 -59.21 14.82 44.19
CA GLY A 807 -58.98 16.10 43.50
C GLY A 807 -57.52 16.38 43.10
N GLY A 808 -56.62 15.41 43.27
CA GLY A 808 -55.25 15.47 42.74
C GLY A 808 -55.18 14.93 41.31
N THR A 809 -54.17 15.33 40.54
CA THR A 809 -53.91 14.78 39.20
C THR A 809 -52.91 13.63 39.26
N GLN A 810 -53.14 12.55 38.50
CA GLN A 810 -52.27 11.38 38.37
C GLN A 810 -51.96 11.12 36.90
N GLN A 811 -50.70 10.85 36.57
CA GLN A 811 -50.27 10.65 35.19
C GLN A 811 -50.77 9.30 34.62
N GLU A 812 -51.43 9.31 33.46
CA GLU A 812 -51.78 8.12 32.70
C GLU A 812 -50.52 7.43 32.18
N THR A 813 -50.26 6.26 32.75
CA THR A 813 -49.32 5.23 32.33
C THR A 813 -50.11 3.91 32.24
N ASP A 814 -49.61 2.89 31.53
CA ASP A 814 -50.28 1.57 31.48
C ASP A 814 -50.60 1.02 32.88
N PHE A 815 -49.76 1.33 33.87
CA PHE A 815 -49.95 0.97 35.28
C PHE A 815 -51.17 1.64 35.92
N THR A 816 -51.38 2.91 35.63
CA THR A 816 -52.45 3.71 36.25
C THR A 816 -53.79 3.57 35.55
N THR A 817 -53.81 3.20 34.26
CA THR A 817 -55.06 3.06 33.48
C THR A 817 -55.55 1.62 33.36
N ASN A 818 -54.65 0.62 33.35
CA ASN A 818 -55.02 -0.79 33.19
C ASN A 818 -54.88 -1.63 34.47
N GLY A 819 -54.70 -0.99 35.62
CA GLY A 819 -54.70 -1.64 36.94
C GLY A 819 -53.59 -2.69 37.11
N LYS A 820 -52.47 -2.52 36.41
CA LYS A 820 -51.29 -3.39 36.54
C LYS A 820 -50.45 -2.97 37.73
N ASP A 821 -49.82 -3.97 38.35
CA ASP A 821 -48.94 -3.76 39.50
C ASP A 821 -47.82 -2.79 39.16
N ASN A 822 -47.48 -1.98 40.16
CA ASN A 822 -46.45 -0.96 40.07
C ASN A 822 -45.11 -1.63 39.68
N PRO A 823 -44.38 -1.16 38.66
CA PRO A 823 -43.10 -1.76 38.27
C PRO A 823 -42.04 -1.68 39.38
N TRP A 824 -42.32 -0.92 40.46
CA TRP A 824 -41.51 -0.82 41.66
C TRP A 824 -41.85 -1.86 42.75
N ASP A 825 -42.92 -2.66 42.60
CA ASP A 825 -43.15 -3.87 43.41
C ASP A 825 -42.26 -5.02 42.91
N MET A 826 -40.94 -4.76 42.82
CA MET A 826 -39.95 -5.74 42.43
C MET A 826 -39.70 -6.76 43.55
N ASP A 827 -40.67 -7.62 43.81
CA ASP A 827 -40.33 -9.01 44.02
C ASP A 827 -40.01 -9.59 42.65
N LYS A 828 -38.73 -9.92 42.44
CA LYS A 828 -38.25 -10.57 41.22
C LYS A 828 -38.88 -11.95 41.13
N ALA A 829 -40.10 -12.04 40.60
CA ALA A 829 -40.63 -13.30 40.14
C ALA A 829 -39.75 -13.78 38.97
N GLN A 830 -39.03 -14.88 39.18
CA GLN A 830 -38.49 -15.62 38.05
C GLN A 830 -39.68 -16.02 37.19
N THR A 831 -39.61 -15.83 35.89
CA THR A 831 -40.60 -16.41 34.99
C THR A 831 -40.03 -17.69 34.40
N ASP A 832 -40.83 -18.75 34.39
CA ASP A 832 -40.46 -19.99 33.73
C ASP A 832 -40.38 -19.81 32.20
N SER A 833 -39.95 -20.85 31.48
CA SER A 833 -39.83 -20.84 30.02
C SER A 833 -41.16 -20.62 29.27
N ASN A 834 -42.29 -20.60 29.97
CA ASN A 834 -43.63 -20.34 29.44
C ASN A 834 -44.19 -18.98 29.89
N GLY A 835 -43.41 -18.17 30.63
CA GLY A 835 -43.79 -16.85 31.11
C GLY A 835 -44.60 -16.85 32.42
N ASN A 836 -44.70 -17.98 33.13
CA ASN A 836 -45.42 -18.02 34.40
C ASN A 836 -44.53 -17.51 35.54
N VAL A 837 -45.12 -16.72 36.42
CA VAL A 837 -44.53 -16.21 37.67
C VAL A 837 -44.18 -17.40 38.58
N VAL A 838 -42.90 -17.55 38.91
CA VAL A 838 -42.38 -18.45 39.95
C VAL A 838 -42.23 -17.61 41.22
N GLU A 839 -43.13 -17.83 42.18
CA GLU A 839 -43.03 -17.25 43.53
C GLU A 839 -41.87 -17.94 44.29
N ASN A 840 -40.91 -17.17 44.77
CA ASN A 840 -39.90 -17.67 45.70
C ASN A 840 -40.47 -17.63 47.12
N GLY A 841 -40.51 -18.79 47.79
CA GLY A 841 -40.80 -18.91 49.22
C GLY A 841 -39.60 -18.65 50.11
#